data_AF-A0AAN1BLJ9-F1
#
_entry.id   AF-A0AAN1BLJ9-F1
#
_cell.length_a   1.000
_cell.length_b   1.000
_cell.length_c   1.000
_cell.angle_alpha   90.00
_cell.angle_beta   90.00
_cell.angle_gamma   90.00
#
_symmetry.space_group_name_H-M   'P 1'
#
loop_
_entity.id
_entity.type
_entity.pdbx_description
1 polymer ?
#
loop_
_entity_poly.entity_id
_entity_poly.type
_entity_poly.pdbx_seq_one_letter_code
_entity_poly.pdbx_strand_id
1 'polypeptide(L)'
;MPEFHGKNRLAAILLIFLTALVFHGLEQPAVAASGDQDGRRVALIVGNSVYKTLPSLPNPANDVQEVANTLRRAGFDVTIGINVDRIGLENTVRSFLRSANNAEAGLIYYSGHGIQVGGQNFIVPVDATLETPYDVETQTMPLDLILNHLKQNSRVQLIFLDACRNNPFNAQKFWMAEKLEPVGATRGLARIDSDLGSLIAFSTEPGQVALDGEGALSPYSESFIKRASEPNKEIRQVLTDVRRDVIAMTNGKQVPWENSSLMDSFYFIPAPPPPSVEPMQQVSVPEGAAATRLPIAPPHDETGSALLVTLNQLPQTGKLSVDGKPVEQGAKMPAAALTALSYDSSGVAAGTVGLIGYTVSDPYGQATQGVVAITVSADAGAKLAQLEHEKQARLADADAYLKALPREVDTTIGVGPVEARLPEVPASAAEMTFKVAALPDKGTLRAGDRVIGPGHVLEAADIPALSYEPQIGTENEPFALTLQAANDDLQPATITFKPTLDACDIEAAAPLDLQGVTAGKLPNEIDPAVALAACADAVKAYPKVARFVYQLGRAQLANRDAKTAFATIKKAMDAGHVRAISELASLYLVGASVPANPGKSSEIAAIGAKKGDPYALYAYGKSLYYGRGVKADTEEGLKLMLRAADLGHTYAMNELGYIFSNGVNVPADMERGIRFYESGLKRNDIYSMNSLGMIYRAGKGVPQDLEKALELFKKAADGGQPYAPRNIGLMYRAGQGVPKDEAAALSWLEMGAERGDYWSALERAKMAKGDGSDADSLVTAAHYFALASALNRPGTGDPKKQSDKELASLPEPAKKKAAEAFSAELTAQELKALPKTKSLNEKLTLLAKATWAKRNPRYDLF
;
A
#
# COMPACT_ATOMS: atom_id res chain seq x y z
N MET A 1 46.57 26.16 37.43
CA MET A 1 46.76 25.81 38.86
C MET A 1 45.44 25.30 39.40
N PRO A 2 45.41 24.24 40.23
CA PRO A 2 46.54 23.36 40.59
C PRO A 2 46.96 22.52 39.35
N GLU A 3 48.21 22.31 38.94
CA GLU A 3 49.53 22.19 39.59
C GLU A 3 49.59 21.11 40.69
N PHE A 4 50.48 20.10 40.65
CA PHE A 4 51.59 19.78 39.73
C PHE A 4 51.89 18.26 39.76
N HIS A 5 52.82 17.82 38.89
CA HIS A 5 53.56 16.54 38.77
C HIS A 5 53.17 15.71 37.52
N GLY A 6 54.04 15.44 36.54
CA GLY A 6 55.37 16.00 36.27
C GLY A 6 56.19 15.19 35.23
N LYS A 7 56.65 15.84 34.14
CA LYS A 7 57.89 15.61 33.35
C LYS A 7 58.37 14.14 33.18
N ASN A 8 58.40 13.55 31.98
CA ASN A 8 59.46 13.65 30.92
C ASN A 8 59.29 12.45 29.95
N ARG A 9 59.88 12.32 28.73
CA ARG A 9 60.72 13.17 27.86
C ARG A 9 60.56 12.73 26.38
N LEU A 10 61.33 13.34 25.47
CA LEU A 10 61.53 12.94 24.06
C LEU A 10 62.25 11.58 23.90
N ALA A 11 61.95 10.84 22.83
CA ALA A 11 62.87 10.66 21.68
C ALA A 11 62.22 9.81 20.56
N ALA A 12 62.44 10.18 19.30
CA ALA A 12 62.16 9.33 18.14
C ALA A 12 63.40 8.48 17.80
N ILE A 13 63.19 7.30 17.21
CA ILE A 13 64.08 6.68 16.22
C ILE A 13 63.30 5.64 15.41
N LEU A 14 63.53 5.65 14.10
CA LEU A 14 63.02 4.71 13.12
C LEU A 14 63.98 3.52 13.01
N LEU A 15 63.50 2.27 13.11
CA LEU A 15 64.12 1.17 12.36
C LEU A 15 63.15 0.00 12.12
N ILE A 16 63.27 -0.57 10.93
CA ILE A 16 62.51 -1.69 10.39
C ILE A 16 63.11 -3.01 10.89
N PHE A 17 62.29 -4.00 11.27
CA PHE A 17 62.54 -5.39 10.88
C PHE A 17 61.26 -6.25 10.87
N LEU A 18 61.14 -7.10 9.85
CA LEU A 18 60.07 -8.09 9.66
C LEU A 18 60.18 -9.22 10.70
N THR A 19 59.05 -9.63 11.27
CA THR A 19 58.73 -11.05 11.48
C THR A 19 57.23 -11.27 11.34
N ALA A 20 56.85 -12.26 10.53
CA ALA A 20 55.45 -12.58 10.25
C ALA A 20 54.83 -13.37 11.42
N LEU A 21 53.59 -13.04 11.76
CA LEU A 21 52.73 -13.91 12.57
C LEU A 21 51.32 -13.90 11.99
N VAL A 22 50.89 -15.07 11.51
CA VAL A 22 49.60 -15.30 10.88
C VAL A 22 48.50 -15.12 11.92
N PHE A 23 47.69 -14.08 11.76
CA PHE A 23 46.33 -14.04 12.31
C PHE A 23 45.35 -13.94 11.14
N HIS A 24 44.40 -14.87 11.11
CA HIS A 24 43.36 -14.89 10.09
C HIS A 24 42.54 -13.61 10.19
N GLY A 25 42.40 -12.90 9.07
CA GLY A 25 41.39 -11.87 8.94
C GLY A 25 40.03 -12.52 9.09
N LEU A 26 39.30 -12.16 10.14
CA LEU A 26 37.85 -12.24 10.12
C LEU A 26 37.37 -11.14 9.17
N GLU A 27 37.43 -11.43 7.87
CA GLU A 27 36.60 -10.73 6.91
C GLU A 27 35.16 -10.88 7.38
N GLN A 28 34.56 -9.76 7.76
CA GLN A 28 33.11 -9.69 7.89
C GLN A 28 32.56 -10.09 6.53
N PRO A 29 31.56 -11.01 6.44
CA PRO A 29 30.77 -11.08 5.24
C PRO A 29 30.07 -9.72 5.13
N ALA A 30 30.63 -8.86 4.28
CA ALA A 30 29.93 -7.67 3.82
C ALA A 30 28.55 -8.15 3.37
N VAL A 31 27.51 -7.44 3.80
CA VAL A 31 26.13 -7.72 3.37
C VAL A 31 26.17 -7.81 1.85
N ALA A 32 25.96 -9.01 1.33
CA ALA A 32 25.80 -9.19 -0.10
C ALA A 32 24.58 -8.36 -0.47
N ALA A 33 24.83 -7.22 -1.12
CA ALA A 33 23.79 -6.51 -1.83
C ALA A 33 23.20 -7.54 -2.79
N SER A 34 21.95 -7.95 -2.53
CA SER A 34 21.15 -8.66 -3.51
C SER A 34 21.19 -7.83 -4.79
N GLY A 35 21.49 -8.47 -5.92
CA GLY A 35 21.68 -7.78 -7.19
C GLY A 35 20.53 -6.83 -7.51
N ASP A 36 20.83 -5.77 -8.26
CA ASP A 36 19.88 -4.74 -8.67
C ASP A 36 18.58 -5.37 -9.18
N GLN A 37 17.53 -5.27 -8.35
CA GLN A 37 16.18 -5.28 -8.88
C GLN A 37 15.88 -3.85 -9.28
N ASP A 38 15.54 -3.65 -10.55
CA ASP A 38 15.02 -2.40 -11.07
C ASP A 38 13.74 -2.07 -10.27
N GLY A 39 13.88 -1.17 -9.31
CA GLY A 39 13.00 -1.14 -8.15
C GLY A 39 11.62 -0.60 -8.51
N ARG A 40 10.59 -1.08 -7.80
CA ARG A 40 9.19 -0.72 -8.07
C ARG A 40 9.01 0.81 -8.13
N ARG A 41 8.51 1.33 -9.23
CA ARG A 41 8.08 2.74 -9.35
C ARG A 41 6.60 2.82 -9.00
N VAL A 42 6.22 3.77 -8.15
CA VAL A 42 4.82 3.91 -7.69
C VAL A 42 4.35 5.35 -7.77
N ALA A 43 3.08 5.55 -8.10
CA ALA A 43 2.49 6.88 -8.18
C ALA A 43 1.16 6.97 -7.42
N LEU A 44 1.01 8.00 -6.60
CA LEU A 44 -0.27 8.49 -6.10
C LEU A 44 -0.72 9.64 -6.99
N ILE A 45 -1.91 9.53 -7.56
CA ILE A 45 -2.47 10.57 -8.42
C ILE A 45 -3.87 10.90 -7.94
N VAL A 46 -4.11 12.13 -7.49
CA VAL A 46 -5.41 12.58 -6.95
C VAL A 46 -5.89 13.81 -7.70
N GLY A 47 -7.11 13.72 -8.27
CA GLY A 47 -7.72 14.76 -9.10
C GLY A 47 -9.13 15.07 -8.63
N ASN A 48 -9.31 16.25 -8.02
CA ASN A 48 -10.60 16.65 -7.45
C ASN A 48 -11.18 17.84 -8.24
N SER A 49 -12.24 17.56 -9.01
CA SER A 49 -12.98 18.50 -9.84
C SER A 49 -14.32 18.93 -9.22
N VAL A 50 -15.11 17.98 -8.69
CA VAL A 50 -16.54 18.20 -8.37
C VAL A 50 -16.77 18.30 -6.86
N TYR A 51 -16.55 19.48 -6.30
CA TYR A 51 -16.74 19.76 -4.87
C TYR A 51 -18.23 19.98 -4.50
N LYS A 52 -18.63 19.57 -3.29
CA LYS A 52 -20.04 19.68 -2.82
C LYS A 52 -20.46 21.11 -2.49
N THR A 53 -19.55 21.94 -1.97
CA THR A 53 -19.83 23.30 -1.48
C THR A 53 -18.96 24.39 -2.12
N LEU A 54 -18.07 24.02 -3.04
CA LEU A 54 -17.15 24.93 -3.73
C LEU A 54 -17.42 24.92 -5.24
N PRO A 55 -16.97 25.93 -6.00
CA PRO A 55 -16.96 25.86 -7.46
C PRO A 55 -16.25 24.59 -7.95
N SER A 56 -16.78 23.98 -9.01
CA SER A 56 -16.10 22.84 -9.64
C SER A 56 -14.92 23.32 -10.48
N LEU A 57 -13.83 22.57 -10.44
CA LEU A 57 -12.65 22.77 -11.29
C LEU A 57 -12.78 21.87 -12.54
N PRO A 58 -12.65 22.41 -13.77
CA PRO A 58 -13.00 21.68 -15.00
C PRO A 58 -12.02 20.53 -15.32
N ASN A 59 -10.72 20.76 -15.14
CA ASN A 59 -9.67 19.89 -15.68
C ASN A 59 -9.04 18.85 -14.73
N PRO A 60 -9.04 18.99 -13.38
CA PRO A 60 -8.34 18.05 -12.50
C PRO A 60 -8.64 16.56 -12.71
N ALA A 61 -9.88 16.18 -13.01
CA ALA A 61 -10.25 14.80 -13.30
C ALA A 61 -9.66 14.26 -14.63
N ASN A 62 -9.54 15.11 -15.66
CA ASN A 62 -8.93 14.76 -16.94
C ASN A 62 -7.41 14.73 -16.82
N ASP A 63 -6.83 15.73 -16.15
CA ASP A 63 -5.40 15.86 -15.90
C ASP A 63 -4.83 14.58 -15.30
N VAL A 64 -5.44 14.10 -14.21
CA VAL A 64 -4.95 12.90 -13.52
C VAL A 64 -5.13 11.62 -14.30
N GLN A 65 -6.13 11.53 -15.19
CA GLN A 65 -6.34 10.37 -16.03
C GLN A 65 -5.22 10.24 -17.07
N GLU A 66 -4.85 11.33 -17.74
CA GLU A 66 -3.78 11.29 -18.74
C GLU A 66 -2.37 11.28 -18.14
N VAL A 67 -2.17 11.89 -16.97
CA VAL A 67 -0.94 11.71 -16.17
C VAL A 67 -0.81 10.25 -15.72
N ALA A 68 -1.89 9.60 -15.28
CA ALA A 68 -1.89 8.17 -14.93
C ALA A 68 -1.52 7.29 -16.13
N ASN A 69 -2.14 7.52 -17.28
CA ASN A 69 -1.84 6.79 -18.52
C ASN A 69 -0.35 6.95 -18.92
N THR A 70 0.20 8.16 -18.75
CA THR A 70 1.60 8.47 -19.04
C THR A 70 2.55 7.77 -18.08
N LEU A 71 2.26 7.78 -16.77
CA LEU A 71 3.11 7.15 -15.77
C LEU A 71 3.05 5.61 -15.83
N ARG A 72 1.91 5.00 -16.17
CA ARG A 72 1.84 3.55 -16.49
C ARG A 72 2.79 3.17 -17.62
N ARG A 73 2.80 3.95 -18.71
CA ARG A 73 3.75 3.74 -19.84
C ARG A 73 5.22 3.93 -19.43
N ALA A 74 5.49 4.73 -18.39
CA ALA A 74 6.80 4.91 -17.78
C ALA A 74 7.12 3.87 -16.67
N GLY A 75 6.35 2.78 -16.56
CA GLY A 75 6.60 1.67 -15.63
C GLY A 75 6.15 1.90 -14.18
N PHE A 76 5.29 2.89 -13.91
CA PHE A 76 4.76 3.12 -12.58
C PHE A 76 3.51 2.27 -12.28
N ASP A 77 3.47 1.66 -11.10
CA ASP A 77 2.24 1.19 -10.45
C ASP A 77 1.44 2.41 -9.96
N VAL A 78 0.31 2.70 -10.60
CA VAL A 78 -0.47 3.92 -10.39
C VAL A 78 -1.70 3.68 -9.52
N THR A 79 -1.70 4.26 -8.32
CA THR A 79 -2.88 4.42 -7.47
C THR A 79 -3.55 5.76 -7.78
N ILE A 80 -4.74 5.73 -8.37
CA ILE A 80 -5.50 6.93 -8.77
C ILE A 80 -6.75 7.15 -7.89
N GLY A 81 -7.06 8.41 -7.58
CA GLY A 81 -8.32 8.82 -6.95
C GLY A 81 -8.91 10.04 -7.64
N ILE A 82 -10.12 9.91 -8.20
CA ILE A 82 -10.84 11.00 -8.87
C ILE A 82 -12.06 11.40 -8.03
N ASN A 83 -12.22 12.69 -7.75
CA ASN A 83 -13.31 13.25 -6.94
C ASN A 83 -13.50 12.53 -5.59
N VAL A 84 -12.39 12.29 -4.88
CA VAL A 84 -12.40 11.52 -3.63
C VAL A 84 -12.97 12.33 -2.47
N ASP A 85 -13.90 11.74 -1.71
CA ASP A 85 -14.30 12.23 -0.39
C ASP A 85 -13.24 11.89 0.68
N ARG A 86 -13.40 12.36 1.92
CA ARG A 86 -12.39 12.16 2.98
C ARG A 86 -12.03 10.68 3.22
N ILE A 87 -13.00 9.77 3.14
CA ILE A 87 -12.78 8.33 3.33
C ILE A 87 -12.16 7.71 2.07
N GLY A 88 -12.60 8.15 0.88
CA GLY A 88 -11.98 7.82 -0.40
C GLY A 88 -10.49 8.18 -0.41
N LEU A 89 -10.14 9.41 -0.01
CA LEU A 89 -8.75 9.87 0.06
C LEU A 89 -7.90 9.03 1.03
N GLU A 90 -8.42 8.69 2.21
CA GLU A 90 -7.77 7.75 3.13
C GLU A 90 -7.50 6.38 2.52
N ASN A 91 -8.46 5.85 1.77
CA ASN A 91 -8.34 4.55 1.12
C ASN A 91 -7.33 4.60 -0.04
N THR A 92 -7.39 5.63 -0.88
CA THR A 92 -6.45 5.87 -1.99
C THR A 92 -5.02 6.07 -1.47
N VAL A 93 -4.83 6.93 -0.47
CA VAL A 93 -3.50 7.15 0.13
C VAL A 93 -2.99 5.88 0.79
N ARG A 94 -3.79 5.18 1.61
CA ARG A 94 -3.37 3.93 2.26
C ARG A 94 -3.04 2.83 1.24
N SER A 95 -3.75 2.76 0.11
CA SER A 95 -3.42 1.86 -1.00
C SER A 95 -2.03 2.19 -1.60
N PHE A 96 -1.76 3.46 -1.86
CA PHE A 96 -0.44 3.91 -2.31
C PHE A 96 0.67 3.62 -1.28
N LEU A 97 0.45 3.88 0.01
CA LEU A 97 1.45 3.63 1.06
C LEU A 97 1.83 2.14 1.14
N ARG A 98 0.93 1.22 0.74
CA ARG A 98 1.18 -0.23 0.64
C ARG A 98 2.08 -0.57 -0.54
N SER A 99 1.84 0.00 -1.72
CA SER A 99 2.72 -0.18 -2.88
C SER A 99 4.10 0.47 -2.70
N ALA A 100 4.18 1.58 -1.96
CA ALA A 100 5.41 2.38 -1.84
C ALA A 100 6.54 1.80 -0.96
N ASN A 101 6.36 0.62 -0.38
CA ASN A 101 7.33 -0.01 0.51
C ASN A 101 8.56 -0.54 -0.25
N ASN A 102 9.74 0.06 -0.04
CA ASN A 102 10.98 -0.17 -0.78
C ASN A 102 10.89 0.15 -2.29
N ALA A 103 10.17 1.20 -2.66
CA ALA A 103 10.08 1.68 -4.04
C ALA A 103 11.40 2.33 -4.53
N GLU A 104 11.74 2.21 -5.81
CA GLU A 104 12.82 3.02 -6.41
C GLU A 104 12.42 4.49 -6.40
N ALA A 105 11.23 4.77 -6.96
CA ALA A 105 10.68 6.10 -7.10
C ALA A 105 9.24 6.12 -6.59
N GLY A 106 8.96 7.00 -5.64
CA GLY A 106 7.61 7.36 -5.21
C GLY A 106 7.20 8.70 -5.80
N LEU A 107 6.13 8.73 -6.58
CA LEU A 107 5.59 9.93 -7.19
C LEU A 107 4.26 10.32 -6.53
N ILE A 108 4.07 11.61 -6.26
CA ILE A 108 2.76 12.20 -5.92
C ILE A 108 2.43 13.22 -7.01
N TYR A 109 1.24 13.12 -7.59
CA TYR A 109 0.67 14.13 -8.45
C TYR A 109 -0.70 14.54 -7.88
N TYR A 110 -0.91 15.83 -7.63
CA TYR A 110 -2.17 16.36 -7.14
C TYR A 110 -2.68 17.51 -8.00
N SER A 111 -3.93 17.41 -8.45
CA SER A 111 -4.68 18.49 -9.10
C SER A 111 -6.02 18.70 -8.38
N GLY A 112 -6.36 19.96 -8.10
CA GLY A 112 -7.51 20.34 -7.26
C GLY A 112 -7.23 21.55 -6.36
N HIS A 113 -8.12 21.85 -5.41
CA HIS A 113 -7.91 22.91 -4.41
C HIS A 113 -6.91 22.50 -3.32
N GLY A 114 -5.77 23.19 -3.26
CA GLY A 114 -4.79 23.03 -2.19
C GLY A 114 -4.81 24.19 -1.20
N ILE A 115 -4.90 23.92 0.10
CA ILE A 115 -4.86 24.95 1.15
C ILE A 115 -3.58 24.94 1.96
N GLN A 116 -3.32 26.06 2.64
CA GLN A 116 -2.17 26.27 3.49
C GLN A 116 -2.58 26.92 4.82
N VAL A 117 -2.17 26.31 5.93
CA VAL A 117 -2.47 26.77 7.30
C VAL A 117 -1.23 26.58 8.17
N GLY A 118 -0.81 27.61 8.92
CA GLY A 118 0.30 27.49 9.87
C GLY A 118 1.65 27.02 9.28
N GLY A 119 1.85 27.15 7.97
CA GLY A 119 3.02 26.65 7.24
C GLY A 119 2.82 25.31 6.53
N GLN A 120 1.76 24.57 6.83
CA GLN A 120 1.52 23.22 6.32
C GLN A 120 0.53 23.21 5.14
N ASN A 121 0.70 22.24 4.23
CA ASN A 121 -0.11 22.06 3.02
C ASN A 121 -1.09 20.89 3.19
N PHE A 122 -2.31 21.04 2.67
CA PHE A 122 -3.34 20.01 2.77
C PHE A 122 -3.98 19.70 1.41
N ILE A 123 -4.27 18.42 1.19
CA ILE A 123 -5.14 17.92 0.13
C ILE A 123 -6.58 18.09 0.60
N VAL A 124 -7.43 18.67 -0.24
CA VAL A 124 -8.85 18.89 0.06
C VAL A 124 -9.74 17.89 -0.69
N PRO A 125 -10.44 16.98 0.03
CA PRO A 125 -11.48 16.10 -0.52
C PRO A 125 -12.70 16.86 -1.04
N VAL A 126 -13.48 16.24 -1.93
CA VAL A 126 -14.65 16.89 -2.54
C VAL A 126 -15.82 17.16 -1.59
N ASP A 127 -15.85 16.49 -0.43
CA ASP A 127 -16.87 16.69 0.61
C ASP A 127 -16.45 17.66 1.72
N ALA A 128 -15.25 18.26 1.62
CA ALA A 128 -14.78 19.26 2.57
C ALA A 128 -15.50 20.60 2.38
N THR A 129 -15.92 21.18 3.50
CA THR A 129 -16.67 22.44 3.61
C THR A 129 -15.78 23.58 4.12
N LEU A 130 -14.95 23.28 5.13
CA LEU A 130 -14.01 24.18 5.80
C LEU A 130 -14.64 25.53 6.24
N GLU A 131 -15.86 25.43 6.75
CA GLU A 131 -16.65 26.58 7.23
C GLU A 131 -16.26 27.01 8.66
N THR A 132 -15.76 26.08 9.46
CA THR A 132 -15.44 26.30 10.88
C THR A 132 -13.96 26.06 11.19
N PRO A 133 -13.41 26.64 12.28
CA PRO A 133 -12.00 26.44 12.67
C PRO A 133 -11.59 24.98 12.94
N TYR A 134 -12.54 24.05 13.05
CA TYR A 134 -12.30 22.64 13.37
C TYR A 134 -12.12 21.74 12.15
N ASP A 135 -12.48 22.25 10.96
CA ASP A 135 -12.73 21.38 9.82
C ASP A 135 -11.45 20.92 9.10
N VAL A 136 -10.33 21.63 9.23
CA VAL A 136 -9.04 21.19 8.63
C VAL A 136 -8.60 19.83 9.18
N GLU A 137 -8.61 19.65 10.50
CA GLU A 137 -8.14 18.41 11.17
C GLU A 137 -9.06 17.20 10.95
N THR A 138 -10.27 17.40 10.43
CA THR A 138 -11.28 16.34 10.29
C THR A 138 -11.75 16.12 8.85
N GLN A 139 -11.66 17.14 7.99
CA GLN A 139 -12.14 17.11 6.61
C GLN A 139 -11.02 17.15 5.56
N THR A 140 -9.78 17.53 5.91
CA THR A 140 -8.63 17.55 4.97
C THR A 140 -7.58 16.51 5.35
N MET A 141 -6.55 16.31 4.51
CA MET A 141 -5.38 15.49 4.84
C MET A 141 -4.08 16.29 4.67
N PRO A 142 -3.17 16.33 5.66
CA PRO A 142 -1.89 17.00 5.52
C PRO A 142 -0.98 16.27 4.52
N LEU A 143 -0.42 17.00 3.56
CA LEU A 143 0.46 16.45 2.53
C LEU A 143 1.74 15.84 3.14
N ASP A 144 2.24 16.43 4.23
CA ASP A 144 3.41 15.95 4.98
C ASP A 144 3.27 14.49 5.46
N LEU A 145 2.06 13.99 5.67
CA LEU A 145 1.80 12.59 6.01
C LEU A 145 2.33 11.64 4.91
N ILE A 146 2.05 11.99 3.65
CA ILE A 146 2.42 11.20 2.47
C ILE A 146 3.91 11.40 2.17
N LEU A 147 4.39 12.65 2.25
CA LEU A 147 5.81 12.99 2.05
C LEU A 147 6.71 12.24 3.03
N ASN A 148 6.37 12.22 4.32
CA ASN A 148 7.20 11.58 5.33
C ASN A 148 7.19 10.05 5.22
N HIS A 149 6.15 9.44 4.66
CA HIS A 149 6.17 8.02 4.31
C HIS A 149 7.10 7.75 3.11
N LEU A 150 7.03 8.57 2.05
CA LEU A 150 7.90 8.39 0.88
C LEU A 150 9.39 8.55 1.21
N LYS A 151 9.77 9.54 2.02
CA LYS A 151 11.15 9.75 2.49
C LYS A 151 11.75 8.55 3.21
N GLN A 152 10.91 7.67 3.76
CA GLN A 152 11.35 6.49 4.52
C GLN A 152 11.35 5.20 3.69
N ASN A 153 10.57 5.16 2.60
CA ASN A 153 10.26 3.93 1.88
C ASN A 153 10.65 3.97 0.39
N SER A 154 11.11 5.13 -0.13
CA SER A 154 11.53 5.28 -1.53
C SER A 154 12.85 6.04 -1.69
N ARG A 155 13.69 5.62 -2.64
CA ARG A 155 15.00 6.26 -2.93
C ARG A 155 14.84 7.65 -3.54
N VAL A 156 13.92 7.77 -4.50
CA VAL A 156 13.60 9.01 -5.22
C VAL A 156 12.18 9.42 -4.87
N GLN A 157 11.98 10.66 -4.41
CA GLN A 157 10.64 11.20 -4.14
C GLN A 157 10.31 12.33 -5.12
N LEU A 158 9.28 12.14 -5.96
CA LEU A 158 8.87 13.13 -6.96
C LEU A 158 7.49 13.68 -6.60
N ILE A 159 7.36 15.00 -6.47
CA ILE A 159 6.11 15.62 -6.01
C ILE A 159 5.71 16.72 -7.00
N PHE A 160 4.56 16.54 -7.64
CA PHE A 160 3.99 17.43 -8.64
C PHE A 160 2.67 17.99 -8.13
N LEU A 161 2.61 19.30 -7.94
CA LEU A 161 1.46 19.99 -7.36
C LEU A 161 0.89 20.93 -8.42
N ASP A 162 -0.08 20.42 -9.18
CA ASP A 162 -0.94 21.21 -10.07
C ASP A 162 -2.20 21.69 -9.33
N ALA A 163 -2.01 22.11 -8.10
CA ALA A 163 -3.09 22.57 -7.25
C ALA A 163 -3.44 24.02 -7.57
N CYS A 164 -4.74 24.28 -7.72
CA CYS A 164 -5.30 25.61 -7.76
C CYS A 164 -4.93 26.32 -6.45
N ARG A 165 -3.98 27.26 -6.53
CA ARG A 165 -3.51 28.08 -5.41
C ARG A 165 -4.47 29.24 -5.15
N ASN A 166 -5.71 28.88 -4.85
CA ASN A 166 -6.72 29.75 -4.26
C ASN A 166 -7.18 29.11 -2.94
N ASN A 167 -7.43 29.94 -1.93
CA ASN A 167 -8.13 29.53 -0.71
C ASN A 167 -9.61 29.93 -0.86
N PRO A 168 -10.51 29.05 -1.33
CA PRO A 168 -11.92 29.38 -1.53
C PRO A 168 -12.74 29.41 -0.22
N PHE A 169 -12.11 29.22 0.94
CA PHE A 169 -12.77 28.97 2.21
C PHE A 169 -12.98 30.22 3.05
N ASN A 170 -14.14 30.30 3.72
CA ASN A 170 -14.58 31.47 4.49
C ASN A 170 -13.83 31.63 5.82
N ALA A 171 -13.49 30.52 6.49
CA ALA A 171 -12.82 30.57 7.79
C ALA A 171 -11.38 31.10 7.66
N GLN A 172 -11.03 32.07 8.53
CA GLN A 172 -9.74 32.78 8.50
C GLN A 172 -8.68 32.17 9.43
N LYS A 173 -9.07 31.25 10.31
CA LYS A 173 -8.20 30.52 11.23
C LYS A 173 -8.70 29.10 11.43
N PHE A 174 -7.78 28.17 11.59
CA PHE A 174 -8.08 26.76 11.88
C PHE A 174 -7.21 26.23 13.01
N TRP A 175 -7.73 25.26 13.74
CA TRP A 175 -6.97 24.53 14.75
C TRP A 175 -5.93 23.63 14.08
N MET A 176 -4.72 23.68 14.64
CA MET A 176 -3.54 22.94 14.26
C MET A 176 -2.92 22.40 15.54
N ALA A 177 -3.36 21.21 15.97
CA ALA A 177 -3.03 20.64 17.28
C ALA A 177 -3.36 21.62 18.43
N GLU A 178 -2.38 22.17 19.12
CA GLU A 178 -2.61 23.06 20.28
C GLU A 178 -2.81 24.54 19.90
N LYS A 179 -2.72 24.92 18.62
CA LYS A 179 -2.71 26.32 18.16
C LYS A 179 -3.84 26.64 17.18
N LEU A 180 -4.39 27.84 17.29
CA LEU A 180 -5.36 28.40 16.33
C LEU A 180 -4.61 29.26 15.31
N GLU A 181 -4.17 28.64 14.22
CA GLU A 181 -3.31 29.24 13.21
C GLU A 181 -4.14 29.98 12.14
N PRO A 182 -3.66 31.11 11.60
CA PRO A 182 -4.31 31.77 10.47
C PRO A 182 -4.14 30.96 9.19
N VAL A 183 -5.12 31.10 8.28
CA VAL A 183 -4.87 30.81 6.87
C VAL A 183 -3.82 31.81 6.35
N GLY A 184 -2.87 31.35 5.55
CA GLY A 184 -1.82 32.22 5.03
C GLY A 184 -2.37 33.39 4.22
N ALA A 185 -1.71 34.55 4.32
CA ALA A 185 -2.00 35.71 3.47
C ALA A 185 -1.65 35.45 1.98
N THR A 186 -0.83 34.43 1.71
CA THR A 186 -0.53 33.91 0.37
C THR A 186 -1.70 33.09 -0.16
N ARG A 187 -2.07 33.28 -1.43
CA ARG A 187 -3.30 32.70 -1.98
C ARG A 187 -3.30 31.17 -2.14
N GLY A 188 -2.18 30.46 -1.94
CA GLY A 188 -2.17 28.99 -1.94
C GLY A 188 -0.98 28.37 -1.23
N LEU A 189 -0.74 27.08 -1.56
CA LEU A 189 0.27 26.19 -0.98
C LEU A 189 1.61 26.86 -0.61
N ALA A 190 2.08 26.57 0.60
CA ALA A 190 3.41 26.90 1.09
C ALA A 190 4.48 26.21 0.26
N ARG A 191 5.66 26.83 0.22
CA ARG A 191 6.89 26.16 -0.19
C ARG A 191 7.12 24.94 0.71
N ILE A 192 7.48 23.82 0.08
CA ILE A 192 7.94 22.62 0.76
C ILE A 192 9.46 22.57 0.57
N ASP A 193 10.19 22.31 1.64
CA ASP A 193 11.64 22.13 1.56
C ASP A 193 11.98 20.72 1.07
N SER A 194 13.03 20.65 0.24
CA SER A 194 13.46 19.42 -0.42
C SER A 194 14.46 18.66 0.46
N ASP A 195 14.03 17.54 1.03
CA ASP A 195 14.92 16.58 1.69
C ASP A 195 15.77 15.82 0.67
N LEU A 196 16.90 15.23 1.08
CA LEU A 196 17.83 14.51 0.18
C LEU A 196 17.10 13.43 -0.65
N GLY A 197 17.26 13.45 -1.98
CA GLY A 197 16.61 12.50 -2.89
C GLY A 197 15.20 12.92 -3.35
N SER A 198 14.78 14.15 -3.07
CA SER A 198 13.47 14.67 -3.51
C SER A 198 13.53 15.68 -4.67
N LEU A 199 12.44 15.73 -5.44
CA LEU A 199 12.13 16.81 -6.37
C LEU A 199 10.69 17.24 -6.13
N ILE A 200 10.49 18.55 -5.97
CA ILE A 200 9.17 19.14 -5.72
C ILE A 200 8.91 20.20 -6.77
N ALA A 201 7.96 19.94 -7.66
CA ALA A 201 7.52 20.84 -8.72
C ALA A 201 6.09 21.35 -8.43
N PHE A 202 5.89 22.64 -8.64
CA PHE A 202 4.62 23.33 -8.56
C PHE A 202 4.27 23.86 -9.95
N SER A 203 3.00 23.80 -10.34
CA SER A 203 2.59 24.33 -11.64
C SER A 203 2.70 25.84 -11.77
N THR A 204 2.95 26.58 -10.67
CA THR A 204 3.29 28.01 -10.69
C THR A 204 4.21 28.44 -9.54
N GLU A 205 4.92 29.57 -9.70
CA GLU A 205 5.84 30.16 -8.71
C GLU A 205 5.15 30.45 -7.36
N PRO A 206 5.82 30.26 -6.20
CA PRO A 206 5.25 30.49 -4.87
C PRO A 206 4.48 31.81 -4.72
N GLY A 207 3.25 31.74 -4.23
CA GLY A 207 2.35 32.89 -4.03
C GLY A 207 1.37 33.18 -5.17
N GLN A 208 1.59 32.66 -6.38
CA GLN A 208 0.67 32.81 -7.52
C GLN A 208 -0.35 31.68 -7.64
N VAL A 209 -1.39 31.91 -8.47
CA VAL A 209 -2.45 30.95 -8.83
C VAL A 209 -2.13 30.28 -10.17
N ALA A 210 -2.25 28.96 -10.25
CA ALA A 210 -2.16 28.23 -11.51
C ALA A 210 -3.42 28.47 -12.36
N LEU A 211 -3.32 28.35 -13.68
CA LEU A 211 -4.45 28.46 -14.59
C LEU A 211 -4.95 27.07 -14.97
N ASP A 212 -6.26 26.83 -14.86
CA ASP A 212 -6.88 25.59 -15.34
C ASP A 212 -6.83 25.48 -16.87
N GLY A 213 -6.66 26.61 -17.59
CA GLY A 213 -6.65 26.68 -19.05
C GLY A 213 -8.03 26.77 -19.70
N GLU A 214 -8.07 26.78 -21.03
CA GLU A 214 -9.30 26.76 -21.85
C GLU A 214 -9.49 25.43 -22.61
N GLY A 215 -8.49 24.53 -22.54
CA GLY A 215 -8.50 23.20 -23.14
C GLY A 215 -9.02 22.11 -22.19
N ALA A 216 -8.97 20.86 -22.64
CA ALA A 216 -9.42 19.69 -21.86
C ALA A 216 -8.45 19.26 -20.74
N LEU A 217 -7.25 19.84 -20.72
CA LEU A 217 -6.18 19.63 -19.74
C LEU A 217 -5.66 21.00 -19.27
N SER A 218 -5.06 21.05 -18.08
CA SER A 218 -4.31 22.22 -17.63
C SER A 218 -3.07 22.45 -18.50
N PRO A 219 -2.58 23.70 -18.65
CA PRO A 219 -1.36 23.97 -19.39
C PRO A 219 -0.15 23.22 -18.84
N TYR A 220 -0.12 23.00 -17.52
CA TYR A 220 0.96 22.27 -16.84
C TYR A 220 0.86 20.77 -17.11
N SER A 221 -0.34 20.19 -17.02
CA SER A 221 -0.60 18.78 -17.30
C SER A 221 -0.31 18.42 -18.76
N GLU A 222 -0.84 19.19 -19.72
CA GLU A 222 -0.59 19.00 -21.15
C GLU A 222 0.91 19.03 -21.45
N SER A 223 1.62 20.02 -20.90
CA SER A 223 3.08 20.13 -21.03
C SER A 223 3.80 18.94 -20.37
N PHE A 224 3.42 18.55 -19.15
CA PHE A 224 4.06 17.45 -18.42
C PHE A 224 3.89 16.11 -19.16
N ILE A 225 2.67 15.77 -19.56
CA ILE A 225 2.34 14.54 -20.32
C ILE A 225 3.20 14.44 -21.58
N LYS A 226 3.26 15.52 -22.36
CA LYS A 226 4.07 15.64 -23.57
C LYS A 226 5.56 15.43 -23.31
N ARG A 227 6.12 16.10 -22.29
CA ARG A 227 7.57 16.09 -22.02
C ARG A 227 8.05 14.85 -21.26
N ALA A 228 7.23 14.26 -20.38
CA ALA A 228 7.54 13.03 -19.66
C ALA A 228 7.43 11.76 -20.53
N SER A 229 6.72 11.84 -21.66
CA SER A 229 6.64 10.79 -22.68
C SER A 229 7.84 10.79 -23.65
N GLU A 230 8.77 11.75 -23.55
CA GLU A 230 9.97 11.78 -24.41
C GLU A 230 11.03 10.79 -23.84
N PRO A 231 11.48 9.78 -24.62
CA PRO A 231 12.43 8.78 -24.15
C PRO A 231 13.84 9.38 -23.96
N ASN A 232 14.61 8.78 -23.05
CA ASN A 232 15.97 9.19 -22.70
C ASN A 232 16.10 10.66 -22.26
N LYS A 233 15.03 11.23 -21.69
CA LYS A 233 15.01 12.63 -21.23
C LYS A 233 15.09 12.74 -19.71
N GLU A 234 16.15 13.37 -19.23
CA GLU A 234 16.39 13.57 -17.80
C GLU A 234 15.37 14.56 -17.20
N ILE A 235 14.89 14.28 -15.99
CA ILE A 235 13.75 14.97 -15.36
C ILE A 235 13.89 16.50 -15.22
N ARG A 236 15.10 17.04 -15.04
CA ARG A 236 15.33 18.49 -14.96
C ARG A 236 15.22 19.13 -16.34
N GLN A 237 15.58 18.41 -17.41
CA GLN A 237 15.33 18.84 -18.78
C GLN A 237 13.84 18.73 -19.14
N VAL A 238 13.15 17.67 -18.69
CA VAL A 238 11.68 17.55 -18.79
C VAL A 238 11.02 18.79 -18.18
N LEU A 239 11.36 19.13 -16.94
CA LEU A 239 10.77 20.28 -16.22
C LEU A 239 11.15 21.64 -16.78
N THR A 240 12.37 21.80 -17.28
CA THR A 240 12.80 23.00 -18.02
C THR A 240 11.94 23.21 -19.26
N ASP A 241 11.58 22.13 -19.96
CA ASP A 241 10.76 22.17 -21.15
C ASP A 241 9.27 22.37 -20.83
N VAL A 242 8.77 21.77 -19.74
CA VAL A 242 7.43 22.05 -19.20
C VAL A 242 7.29 23.52 -18.86
N ARG A 243 8.26 24.13 -18.15
CA ARG A 243 8.23 25.56 -17.82
C ARG A 243 8.15 26.42 -19.09
N ARG A 244 8.96 26.10 -20.10
CA ARG A 244 9.00 26.81 -21.38
C ARG A 244 7.66 26.72 -22.13
N ASP A 245 7.08 25.53 -22.20
CA ASP A 245 5.78 25.31 -22.85
C ASP A 245 4.65 26.06 -22.10
N VAL A 246 4.57 25.96 -20.77
CA VAL A 246 3.55 26.65 -19.96
C VAL A 246 3.66 28.17 -20.06
N ILE A 247 4.86 28.75 -20.03
CA ILE A 247 5.06 30.20 -20.21
C ILE A 247 4.54 30.64 -21.57
N ALA A 248 4.77 29.86 -22.63
CA ALA A 248 4.27 30.17 -23.97
C ALA A 248 2.73 30.05 -24.04
N MET A 249 2.16 28.94 -23.58
CA MET A 249 0.70 28.69 -23.58
C MET A 249 -0.07 29.76 -22.79
N THR A 250 0.48 30.22 -21.67
CA THR A 250 -0.20 31.17 -20.78
C THR A 250 0.16 32.63 -21.04
N ASN A 251 0.98 32.92 -22.06
CA ASN A 251 1.54 34.25 -22.33
C ASN A 251 2.24 34.87 -21.10
N GLY A 252 3.01 34.04 -20.38
CA GLY A 252 3.76 34.43 -19.18
C GLY A 252 2.93 34.62 -17.90
N LYS A 253 1.62 34.32 -17.91
CA LYS A 253 0.76 34.42 -16.71
C LYS A 253 1.04 33.32 -15.68
N GLN A 254 1.61 32.19 -16.09
CA GLN A 254 1.96 31.06 -15.24
C GLN A 254 3.41 30.66 -15.47
N VAL A 255 4.16 30.48 -14.38
CA VAL A 255 5.59 30.15 -14.40
C VAL A 255 5.83 28.94 -13.49
N PRO A 256 5.92 27.71 -14.03
CA PRO A 256 6.23 26.53 -13.22
C PRO A 256 7.55 26.66 -12.47
N TRP A 257 7.56 26.17 -11.24
CA TRP A 257 8.68 26.31 -10.31
C TRP A 257 8.95 25.01 -9.56
N GLU A 258 10.21 24.65 -9.44
CA GLU A 258 10.65 23.43 -8.77
C GLU A 258 11.84 23.67 -7.85
N ASN A 259 11.98 22.79 -6.87
CA ASN A 259 13.12 22.67 -5.99
C ASN A 259 13.58 21.20 -6.00
N SER A 260 14.88 20.95 -6.12
CA SER A 260 15.41 19.59 -6.30
C SER A 260 16.71 19.37 -5.53
N SER A 261 16.76 18.19 -4.92
CA SER A 261 17.88 17.61 -4.18
C SER A 261 18.10 16.15 -4.62
N LEU A 262 17.73 15.83 -5.88
CA LEU A 262 18.08 14.56 -6.51
C LEU A 262 19.60 14.44 -6.63
N MET A 263 20.13 13.30 -6.18
CA MET A 263 21.56 12.98 -6.26
C MET A 263 21.91 12.30 -7.58
N ASP A 264 21.03 11.43 -8.06
CA ASP A 264 21.15 10.67 -9.31
C ASP A 264 20.30 11.29 -10.43
N SER A 265 20.60 10.94 -11.68
CA SER A 265 19.75 11.31 -12.83
C SER A 265 18.51 10.42 -12.87
N PHE A 266 17.33 11.00 -13.05
CA PHE A 266 16.07 10.26 -13.18
C PHE A 266 15.47 10.43 -14.58
N TYR A 267 14.99 9.31 -15.14
CA TYR A 267 14.36 9.22 -16.45
C TYR A 267 13.00 8.53 -16.31
N PHE A 268 11.92 9.19 -16.75
CA PHE A 268 10.60 8.55 -16.82
C PHE A 268 10.64 7.34 -17.75
N ILE A 269 11.13 7.55 -18.97
CA ILE A 269 11.38 6.51 -19.97
C ILE A 269 12.89 6.49 -20.25
N PRO A 270 13.64 5.44 -19.87
CA PRO A 270 15.06 5.33 -20.16
C PRO A 270 15.32 5.17 -21.67
N ALA A 271 16.59 5.24 -22.09
CA ALA A 271 16.96 4.84 -23.45
C ALA A 271 16.69 3.33 -23.63
N PRO A 272 16.05 2.90 -24.74
CA PRO A 272 16.01 1.49 -25.09
C PRO A 272 17.41 0.96 -25.47
N PRO A 273 17.62 -0.36 -25.49
CA PRO A 273 18.83 -0.94 -26.07
C PRO A 273 18.89 -0.68 -27.59
N PRO A 274 20.09 -0.64 -28.19
CA PRO A 274 20.24 -0.44 -29.63
C PRO A 274 19.69 -1.62 -30.42
N PRO A 275 19.22 -1.41 -31.67
CA PRO A 275 18.81 -2.50 -32.54
C PRO A 275 19.99 -3.45 -32.78
N SER A 276 19.78 -4.77 -32.72
CA SER A 276 20.80 -5.79 -32.92
C SER A 276 20.66 -6.46 -34.29
N VAL A 277 21.79 -6.95 -34.81
CA VAL A 277 21.89 -7.68 -36.09
C VAL A 277 22.96 -8.75 -35.97
N GLU A 278 22.91 -9.79 -36.79
CA GLU A 278 24.07 -10.66 -36.96
C GLU A 278 25.26 -9.84 -37.49
N PRO A 279 26.41 -9.81 -36.78
CA PRO A 279 27.57 -9.03 -37.22
C PRO A 279 28.11 -9.48 -38.58
N MET A 280 28.01 -10.80 -38.86
CA MET A 280 28.38 -11.39 -40.15
C MET A 280 27.54 -12.65 -40.44
N GLN A 281 26.58 -12.52 -41.36
CA GLN A 281 25.79 -13.63 -41.87
C GLN A 281 26.41 -14.23 -43.14
N GLN A 282 26.39 -15.55 -43.30
CA GLN A 282 26.84 -16.22 -44.53
C GLN A 282 25.64 -16.79 -45.32
N VAL A 283 25.56 -16.46 -46.61
CA VAL A 283 24.46 -16.87 -47.49
C VAL A 283 25.04 -17.58 -48.72
N SER A 284 24.48 -18.73 -49.10
CA SER A 284 24.83 -19.41 -50.35
C SER A 284 23.77 -19.14 -51.43
N VAL A 285 24.17 -18.78 -52.65
CA VAL A 285 23.28 -18.52 -53.80
C VAL A 285 23.66 -19.40 -54.99
N PRO A 286 22.70 -20.01 -55.72
CA PRO A 286 23.00 -20.83 -56.89
C PRO A 286 23.75 -20.05 -57.97
N GLU A 287 24.65 -20.72 -58.68
CA GLU A 287 25.34 -20.17 -59.85
C GLU A 287 24.36 -19.92 -61.01
N GLY A 288 24.46 -18.77 -61.67
CA GLY A 288 23.65 -18.45 -62.86
C GLY A 288 22.16 -18.18 -62.63
N ALA A 289 21.74 -17.91 -61.39
CA ALA A 289 20.36 -17.61 -61.04
C ALA A 289 20.03 -16.12 -61.24
N ALA A 290 19.03 -15.84 -62.08
CA ALA A 290 18.61 -14.48 -62.44
C ALA A 290 18.07 -13.65 -61.26
N ALA A 291 17.51 -14.30 -60.24
CA ALA A 291 17.17 -13.68 -58.96
C ALA A 291 17.03 -14.77 -57.88
N THR A 292 17.83 -14.70 -56.82
CA THR A 292 17.69 -15.55 -55.63
C THR A 292 17.43 -14.66 -54.42
N ARG A 293 16.29 -14.85 -53.75
CA ARG A 293 16.01 -14.15 -52.48
C ARG A 293 17.04 -14.57 -51.44
N LEU A 294 17.66 -13.60 -50.79
CA LEU A 294 18.64 -13.83 -49.74
C LEU A 294 17.92 -14.11 -48.41
N PRO A 295 18.18 -15.24 -47.72
CA PRO A 295 17.65 -15.52 -46.38
C PRO A 295 18.36 -14.68 -45.30
N ILE A 296 18.31 -13.35 -45.44
CA ILE A 296 18.90 -12.43 -44.47
C ILE A 296 18.03 -12.39 -43.22
N ALA A 297 18.66 -12.53 -42.04
CA ALA A 297 17.96 -12.41 -40.76
C ALA A 297 17.38 -10.98 -40.61
N PRO A 298 16.13 -10.82 -40.16
CA PRO A 298 15.59 -9.49 -39.88
C PRO A 298 16.41 -8.83 -38.76
N PRO A 299 16.71 -7.52 -38.84
CA PRO A 299 17.23 -6.78 -37.72
C PRO A 299 16.28 -6.87 -36.52
N HIS A 300 16.85 -7.07 -35.34
CA HIS A 300 16.10 -7.15 -34.09
C HIS A 300 16.08 -5.79 -33.39
N ASP A 301 14.96 -5.47 -32.78
CA ASP A 301 14.76 -4.28 -31.96
C ASP A 301 13.70 -4.62 -30.91
N GLU A 302 14.10 -4.51 -29.64
CA GLU A 302 13.22 -4.80 -28.52
C GLU A 302 12.00 -3.87 -28.50
N THR A 303 12.06 -2.66 -29.07
CA THR A 303 10.98 -1.66 -29.01
C THR A 303 9.93 -1.75 -30.11
N GLY A 304 10.12 -2.62 -31.11
CA GLY A 304 9.22 -2.73 -32.26
C GLY A 304 9.13 -1.45 -33.11
N SER A 305 10.15 -0.60 -33.06
CA SER A 305 10.23 0.68 -33.77
C SER A 305 10.40 0.48 -35.29
N ALA A 306 10.08 1.53 -36.05
CA ALA A 306 10.26 1.54 -37.49
C ALA A 306 11.76 1.68 -37.87
N LEU A 307 12.49 0.57 -37.85
CA LEU A 307 13.92 0.51 -38.17
C LEU A 307 14.22 0.90 -39.62
N LEU A 308 15.26 1.73 -39.77
CA LEU A 308 15.76 2.18 -41.06
C LEU A 308 17.11 1.50 -41.36
N VAL A 309 17.18 0.82 -42.49
CA VAL A 309 18.40 0.17 -42.99
C VAL A 309 19.04 1.05 -44.06
N THR A 310 20.35 1.28 -43.96
CA THR A 310 21.18 1.94 -44.96
C THR A 310 22.20 0.94 -45.50
N LEU A 311 22.24 0.68 -46.81
CA LEU A 311 23.27 -0.17 -47.41
C LEU A 311 24.57 0.61 -47.60
N ASN A 312 25.58 0.31 -46.78
CA ASN A 312 26.88 0.99 -46.79
C ASN A 312 27.83 0.44 -47.85
N GLN A 313 27.68 -0.83 -48.23
CA GLN A 313 28.53 -1.53 -49.19
C GLN A 313 27.69 -2.52 -50.00
N LEU A 314 27.91 -2.55 -51.32
CA LEU A 314 27.34 -3.54 -52.24
C LEU A 314 28.41 -4.56 -52.67
N PRO A 315 28.02 -5.77 -53.11
CA PRO A 315 28.95 -6.75 -53.65
C PRO A 315 29.59 -6.26 -54.95
N GLN A 316 30.85 -6.63 -55.20
CA GLN A 316 31.60 -6.21 -56.40
C GLN A 316 31.14 -6.92 -57.68
N THR A 317 30.39 -8.01 -57.55
CA THR A 317 29.87 -8.85 -58.63
C THR A 317 28.40 -9.17 -58.36
N GLY A 318 27.68 -9.57 -59.41
CA GLY A 318 26.22 -9.76 -59.37
C GLY A 318 25.47 -8.44 -59.22
N LYS A 319 24.15 -8.52 -58.99
CA LYS A 319 23.30 -7.34 -58.76
C LYS A 319 22.32 -7.60 -57.63
N LEU A 320 22.08 -6.59 -56.79
CA LEU A 320 21.05 -6.62 -55.76
C LEU A 320 19.79 -5.90 -56.23
N SER A 321 18.64 -6.48 -55.88
CA SER A 321 17.33 -5.89 -56.09
C SER A 321 16.40 -6.13 -54.91
N VAL A 322 15.41 -5.26 -54.72
CA VAL A 322 14.23 -5.49 -53.87
C VAL A 322 13.01 -5.37 -54.78
N ASP A 323 12.11 -6.36 -54.75
CA ASP A 323 10.93 -6.44 -55.62
C ASP A 323 11.23 -6.18 -57.11
N GLY A 324 12.38 -6.69 -57.58
CA GLY A 324 12.87 -6.53 -58.96
C GLY A 324 13.47 -5.17 -59.30
N LYS A 325 13.50 -4.21 -58.37
CA LYS A 325 14.15 -2.89 -58.57
C LYS A 325 15.60 -2.93 -58.08
N PRO A 326 16.59 -2.48 -58.87
CA PRO A 326 17.99 -2.47 -58.45
C PRO A 326 18.22 -1.55 -57.25
N VAL A 327 19.20 -1.89 -56.41
CA VAL A 327 19.55 -1.12 -55.21
C VAL A 327 20.93 -0.48 -55.36
N GLU A 328 21.06 0.79 -54.94
CA GLU A 328 22.29 1.56 -54.98
C GLU A 328 22.98 1.64 -53.61
N GLN A 329 24.28 1.96 -53.58
CA GLN A 329 25.01 2.18 -52.35
C GLN A 329 24.51 3.47 -51.67
N GLY A 330 24.30 3.44 -50.37
CA GLY A 330 23.64 4.50 -49.60
C GLY A 330 22.11 4.44 -49.64
N ALA A 331 21.51 3.47 -50.34
CA ALA A 331 20.06 3.29 -50.34
C ALA A 331 19.52 3.06 -48.93
N LYS A 332 18.45 3.78 -48.60
CA LYS A 332 17.72 3.71 -47.33
C LYS A 332 16.40 2.98 -47.53
N MET A 333 16.10 2.01 -46.68
CA MET A 333 14.91 1.17 -46.78
C MET A 333 14.40 0.70 -45.41
N PRO A 334 13.11 0.34 -45.26
CA PRO A 334 12.60 -0.29 -44.04
C PRO A 334 13.28 -1.65 -43.80
N ALA A 335 13.38 -2.11 -42.54
CA ALA A 335 13.96 -3.41 -42.21
C ALA A 335 13.33 -4.61 -42.96
N ALA A 336 12.02 -4.58 -43.23
CA ALA A 336 11.33 -5.60 -44.02
C ALA A 336 11.83 -5.70 -45.49
N ALA A 337 12.41 -4.64 -46.05
CA ALA A 337 12.99 -4.66 -47.39
C ALA A 337 14.37 -5.34 -47.43
N LEU A 338 15.11 -5.35 -46.31
CA LEU A 338 16.39 -6.07 -46.21
C LEU A 338 16.17 -7.58 -46.39
N THR A 339 15.14 -8.15 -45.75
CA THR A 339 14.78 -9.57 -45.89
C THR A 339 14.09 -9.89 -47.23
N ALA A 340 13.80 -8.88 -48.06
CA ALA A 340 13.28 -9.02 -49.42
C ALA A 340 14.38 -8.87 -50.50
N LEU A 341 15.64 -8.60 -50.11
CA LEU A 341 16.75 -8.52 -51.05
C LEU A 341 16.89 -9.82 -51.86
N SER A 342 17.10 -9.65 -53.16
CA SER A 342 17.36 -10.71 -54.12
C SER A 342 18.65 -10.42 -54.88
N TYR A 343 19.51 -11.43 -55.01
CA TYR A 343 20.78 -11.36 -55.72
C TYR A 343 20.69 -12.08 -57.06
N ASP A 344 21.04 -11.38 -58.13
CA ASP A 344 21.26 -11.90 -59.47
C ASP A 344 22.71 -12.36 -59.57
N SER A 345 22.91 -13.67 -59.70
CA SER A 345 24.21 -14.33 -59.89
C SER A 345 24.50 -14.66 -61.36
N SER A 346 23.71 -14.13 -62.31
CA SER A 346 23.93 -14.33 -63.74
C SER A 346 25.30 -13.82 -64.18
N GLY A 347 26.17 -14.74 -64.61
CA GLY A 347 27.54 -14.41 -65.00
C GLY A 347 28.53 -14.25 -63.84
N VAL A 348 28.15 -14.62 -62.61
CA VAL A 348 29.06 -14.70 -61.45
C VAL A 348 29.49 -16.15 -61.26
N ALA A 349 30.80 -16.41 -61.25
CA ALA A 349 31.35 -17.76 -61.13
C ALA A 349 31.20 -18.34 -59.72
N ALA A 350 30.99 -19.65 -59.62
CA ALA A 350 31.03 -20.37 -58.34
C ALA A 350 32.36 -20.14 -57.58
N GLY A 351 32.25 -20.05 -56.25
CA GLY A 351 33.34 -19.69 -55.35
C GLY A 351 33.53 -18.17 -55.15
N THR A 352 32.84 -17.32 -55.93
CA THR A 352 32.87 -15.87 -55.72
C THR A 352 32.15 -15.48 -54.43
N VAL A 353 32.77 -14.62 -53.62
CA VAL A 353 32.17 -14.04 -52.41
C VAL A 353 31.89 -12.55 -52.63
N GLY A 354 30.62 -12.15 -52.52
CA GLY A 354 30.17 -10.77 -52.46
C GLY A 354 29.87 -10.35 -51.01
N LEU A 355 30.07 -9.07 -50.67
CA LEU A 355 29.75 -8.52 -49.35
C LEU A 355 28.66 -7.44 -49.46
N ILE A 356 27.60 -7.58 -48.65
CA ILE A 356 26.67 -6.49 -48.34
C ILE A 356 27.04 -5.95 -46.96
N GLY A 357 27.44 -4.69 -46.85
CA GLY A 357 27.59 -4.02 -45.56
C GLY A 357 26.39 -3.10 -45.33
N TYR A 358 25.78 -3.12 -44.14
CA TYR A 358 24.61 -2.31 -43.84
C TYR A 358 24.63 -1.75 -42.42
N THR A 359 23.97 -0.62 -42.21
CA THR A 359 23.66 -0.04 -40.89
C THR A 359 22.17 -0.09 -40.67
N VAL A 360 21.76 -0.50 -39.48
CA VAL A 360 20.39 -0.40 -38.99
C VAL A 360 20.36 0.70 -37.93
N SER A 361 19.44 1.64 -38.06
CA SER A 361 19.24 2.74 -37.10
C SER A 361 17.79 2.82 -36.63
N ASP A 362 17.61 3.12 -35.36
CA ASP A 362 16.31 3.35 -34.74
C ASP A 362 15.88 4.85 -34.83
N PRO A 363 14.64 5.19 -34.44
CA PRO A 363 14.18 6.58 -34.34
C PRO A 363 14.82 7.39 -33.19
N TYR A 364 15.51 6.73 -32.26
CA TYR A 364 16.13 7.33 -31.07
C TYR A 364 17.58 7.77 -31.31
N GLY A 365 18.13 7.47 -32.49
CA GLY A 365 19.47 7.86 -32.92
C GLY A 365 20.55 6.81 -32.63
N GLN A 366 20.18 5.61 -32.19
CA GLN A 366 21.10 4.49 -32.04
C GLN A 366 21.24 3.73 -33.36
N ALA A 367 22.40 3.12 -33.58
CA ALA A 367 22.68 2.40 -34.82
C ALA A 367 23.71 1.28 -34.65
N THR A 368 23.50 0.18 -35.37
CA THR A 368 24.35 -1.03 -35.37
C THR A 368 24.67 -1.44 -36.80
N GLN A 369 25.80 -2.11 -37.01
CA GLN A 369 26.28 -2.53 -38.32
C GLN A 369 26.25 -4.06 -38.47
N GLY A 370 25.89 -4.53 -39.66
CA GLY A 370 25.91 -5.94 -40.04
C GLY A 370 26.52 -6.15 -41.42
N VAL A 371 26.95 -7.38 -41.68
CA VAL A 371 27.53 -7.79 -42.97
C VAL A 371 26.90 -9.08 -43.44
N VAL A 372 26.55 -9.18 -44.73
CA VAL A 372 26.13 -10.42 -45.39
C VAL A 372 27.19 -10.83 -46.40
N ALA A 373 27.79 -12.01 -46.23
CA ALA A 373 28.71 -12.63 -47.17
C ALA A 373 27.96 -13.61 -48.07
N ILE A 374 27.75 -13.23 -49.33
CA ILE A 374 27.11 -14.04 -50.36
C ILE A 374 28.16 -14.88 -51.07
N THR A 375 28.13 -16.20 -50.89
CA THR A 375 28.96 -17.15 -51.65
C THR A 375 28.12 -17.73 -52.80
N VAL A 376 28.59 -17.59 -54.04
CA VAL A 376 27.95 -18.29 -55.18
C VAL A 376 28.43 -19.74 -55.20
N SER A 377 27.52 -20.72 -55.19
CA SER A 377 27.90 -22.15 -55.17
C SER A 377 26.90 -23.06 -55.88
N ALA A 378 27.39 -24.18 -56.41
CA ALA A 378 26.59 -25.17 -57.14
C ALA A 378 25.63 -25.97 -56.24
N ASP A 379 25.92 -26.06 -54.94
CA ASP A 379 25.13 -26.79 -53.93
C ASP A 379 24.07 -25.90 -53.22
N ALA A 380 24.07 -24.59 -53.46
CA ALA A 380 23.21 -23.63 -52.78
C ALA A 380 21.70 -23.92 -52.92
N GLY A 381 21.27 -24.51 -54.04
CA GLY A 381 19.86 -24.86 -54.25
C GLY A 381 19.34 -25.91 -53.25
N ALA A 382 20.19 -26.86 -52.85
CA ALA A 382 19.84 -27.85 -51.83
C ALA A 382 19.79 -27.22 -50.43
N LYS A 383 20.72 -26.32 -50.12
CA LYS A 383 20.73 -25.55 -48.85
C LYS A 383 19.49 -24.65 -48.71
N LEU A 384 19.08 -23.96 -49.78
CA LEU A 384 17.87 -23.13 -49.76
C LEU A 384 16.59 -23.97 -49.60
N ALA A 385 16.52 -25.15 -50.23
CA ALA A 385 15.39 -26.06 -50.03
C ALA A 385 15.32 -26.63 -48.60
N GLN A 386 16.48 -26.91 -47.99
CA GLN A 386 16.57 -27.30 -46.57
C GLN A 386 16.07 -26.18 -45.65
N LEU A 387 16.52 -24.93 -45.85
CA LEU A 387 16.09 -23.78 -45.05
C LEU A 387 14.57 -23.53 -45.12
N GLU A 388 13.94 -23.69 -46.28
CA GLU A 388 12.47 -23.57 -46.38
C GLU A 388 11.76 -24.74 -45.69
N HIS A 389 12.30 -25.97 -45.74
CA HIS A 389 11.76 -27.09 -44.98
C HIS A 389 11.86 -26.87 -43.46
N GLU A 390 13.01 -26.39 -42.98
CA GLU A 390 13.23 -26.02 -41.56
C GLU A 390 12.26 -24.91 -41.12
N LYS A 391 12.02 -23.92 -41.97
CA LYS A 391 11.02 -22.87 -41.73
C LYS A 391 9.58 -23.41 -41.63
N GLN A 392 9.19 -24.38 -42.46
CA GLN A 392 7.85 -24.99 -42.36
C GLN A 392 7.70 -25.83 -41.08
N ALA A 393 8.76 -26.56 -40.67
CA ALA A 393 8.78 -27.27 -39.39
C ALA A 393 8.65 -26.30 -38.20
N ARG A 394 9.45 -25.22 -38.18
CA ARG A 394 9.35 -24.12 -37.21
C ARG A 394 7.92 -23.59 -37.07
N LEU A 395 7.26 -23.29 -38.19
CA LEU A 395 5.90 -22.74 -38.19
C LEU A 395 4.88 -23.71 -37.59
N ALA A 396 5.00 -25.00 -37.87
CA ALA A 396 4.13 -26.03 -37.31
C ALA A 396 4.34 -26.20 -35.79
N ASP A 397 5.59 -26.22 -35.34
CA ASP A 397 5.93 -26.31 -33.91
C ASP A 397 5.47 -25.08 -33.13
N ALA A 398 5.53 -23.88 -33.74
CA ALA A 398 5.06 -22.63 -33.14
C ALA A 398 3.54 -22.53 -33.04
N ASP A 399 2.81 -22.95 -34.09
CA ASP A 399 1.34 -23.06 -34.07
C ASP A 399 0.88 -24.08 -33.02
N ALA A 400 1.58 -25.21 -32.89
CA ALA A 400 1.34 -26.20 -31.85
C ALA A 400 1.63 -25.64 -30.44
N TYR A 401 2.72 -24.88 -30.27
CA TYR A 401 3.08 -24.22 -29.01
C TYR A 401 2.01 -23.22 -28.57
N LEU A 402 1.61 -22.30 -29.47
CA LEU A 402 0.58 -21.29 -29.20
C LEU A 402 -0.76 -21.93 -28.78
N LYS A 403 -1.12 -23.09 -29.36
CA LYS A 403 -2.32 -23.86 -28.99
C LYS A 403 -2.20 -24.62 -27.67
N ALA A 404 -0.99 -24.89 -27.19
CA ALA A 404 -0.71 -25.62 -25.96
C ALA A 404 -0.59 -24.71 -24.71
N LEU A 405 -0.53 -23.38 -24.90
CA LEU A 405 -0.45 -22.42 -23.79
C LEU A 405 -1.65 -22.51 -22.83
N PRO A 406 -1.43 -22.33 -21.51
CA PRO A 406 -2.51 -22.31 -20.53
C PRO A 406 -3.44 -21.13 -20.80
N ARG A 407 -4.76 -21.37 -20.74
CA ARG A 407 -5.76 -20.30 -20.92
C ARG A 407 -5.84 -19.35 -19.73
N GLU A 408 -5.51 -19.83 -18.54
CA GLU A 408 -5.66 -19.12 -17.27
C GLU A 408 -4.48 -19.41 -16.35
N VAL A 409 -4.04 -18.38 -15.61
CA VAL A 409 -2.94 -18.44 -14.63
C VAL A 409 -3.38 -17.66 -13.39
N ASP A 410 -3.48 -18.32 -12.24
CA ASP A 410 -3.76 -17.64 -10.98
C ASP A 410 -2.51 -16.92 -10.45
N THR A 411 -2.69 -15.69 -9.98
CA THR A 411 -1.60 -14.79 -9.55
C THR A 411 -1.92 -14.15 -8.21
N THR A 412 -1.26 -14.63 -7.16
CA THR A 412 -1.49 -14.16 -5.78
C THR A 412 -1.06 -12.70 -5.61
N ILE A 413 -1.94 -11.86 -5.07
CA ILE A 413 -1.67 -10.42 -4.91
C ILE A 413 -0.58 -10.18 -3.85
N GLY A 414 0.36 -9.30 -4.17
CA GLY A 414 1.36 -8.78 -3.24
C GLY A 414 2.40 -9.78 -2.74
N VAL A 415 2.57 -10.94 -3.38
CA VAL A 415 3.69 -11.87 -3.07
C VAL A 415 4.96 -11.58 -3.90
N GLY A 416 4.93 -10.51 -4.70
CA GLY A 416 5.90 -10.22 -5.76
C GLY A 416 5.42 -10.75 -7.12
N PRO A 417 6.27 -10.72 -8.16
CA PRO A 417 5.96 -11.30 -9.46
C PRO A 417 5.66 -12.80 -9.34
N VAL A 418 4.53 -13.22 -9.92
CA VAL A 418 4.14 -14.63 -9.99
C VAL A 418 4.48 -15.15 -11.37
N GLU A 419 5.39 -16.13 -11.43
CA GLU A 419 5.75 -16.84 -12.66
C GLU A 419 4.52 -17.48 -13.32
N ALA A 420 4.34 -17.21 -14.61
CA ALA A 420 3.29 -17.84 -15.42
C ALA A 420 3.55 -19.33 -15.67
N ARG A 421 4.82 -19.76 -15.57
CA ARG A 421 5.29 -21.15 -15.81
C ARG A 421 4.78 -21.70 -17.13
N LEU A 422 4.90 -20.89 -18.17
CA LEU A 422 4.54 -21.29 -19.53
C LEU A 422 5.52 -22.38 -20.01
N PRO A 423 5.10 -23.28 -20.92
CA PRO A 423 5.99 -24.29 -21.48
C PRO A 423 7.20 -23.65 -22.20
N GLU A 424 8.31 -24.37 -22.23
CA GLU A 424 9.47 -24.03 -23.08
C GLU A 424 9.06 -23.96 -24.55
N VAL A 425 9.55 -22.94 -25.26
CA VAL A 425 9.37 -22.85 -26.72
C VAL A 425 10.21 -23.95 -27.39
N PRO A 426 9.69 -24.69 -28.39
CA PRO A 426 10.46 -25.70 -29.10
C PRO A 426 11.76 -25.12 -29.69
N ALA A 427 12.87 -25.86 -29.61
CA ALA A 427 14.17 -25.40 -30.10
C ALA A 427 14.17 -25.07 -31.62
N SER A 428 13.31 -25.74 -32.40
CA SER A 428 13.01 -25.42 -33.81
C SER A 428 12.40 -24.03 -34.02
N ALA A 429 11.85 -23.43 -32.97
CA ALA A 429 11.23 -22.11 -32.94
C ALA A 429 11.95 -21.11 -32.01
N ALA A 430 13.20 -21.39 -31.62
CA ALA A 430 14.00 -20.48 -30.78
C ALA A 430 14.21 -19.09 -31.41
N GLU A 431 14.31 -19.02 -32.75
CA GLU A 431 14.45 -17.77 -33.53
C GLU A 431 13.13 -16.96 -33.63
N MET A 432 12.07 -17.37 -32.92
CA MET A 432 10.78 -16.67 -32.99
C MET A 432 10.65 -15.54 -31.99
N THR A 433 9.99 -14.48 -32.47
CA THR A 433 9.62 -13.31 -31.70
C THR A 433 8.10 -13.17 -31.63
N PHE A 434 7.62 -12.75 -30.47
CA PHE A 434 6.21 -12.60 -30.13
C PHE A 434 5.92 -11.15 -29.75
N LYS A 435 4.93 -10.54 -30.41
CA LYS A 435 4.39 -9.24 -30.05
C LYS A 435 3.35 -9.42 -28.95
N VAL A 436 3.44 -8.57 -27.92
CA VAL A 436 2.41 -8.41 -26.89
C VAL A 436 1.34 -7.45 -27.40
N ALA A 437 0.11 -7.93 -27.61
CA ALA A 437 -0.94 -7.10 -28.22
C ALA A 437 -1.50 -6.03 -27.28
N ALA A 438 -1.47 -6.28 -25.97
CA ALA A 438 -1.91 -5.37 -24.92
C ALA A 438 -1.12 -5.62 -23.63
N LEU A 439 -0.90 -4.56 -22.86
CA LEU A 439 -0.25 -4.59 -21.55
C LEU A 439 -1.29 -4.45 -20.44
N PRO A 440 -0.96 -4.85 -19.20
CA PRO A 440 -1.86 -4.65 -18.08
C PRO A 440 -2.00 -3.17 -17.75
N ASP A 441 -3.23 -2.67 -17.65
CA ASP A 441 -3.53 -1.32 -17.13
C ASP A 441 -3.26 -1.20 -15.61
N LYS A 442 -3.10 -2.34 -14.92
CA LYS A 442 -2.85 -2.46 -13.49
C LYS A 442 -1.90 -3.64 -13.24
N GLY A 443 -0.84 -3.42 -12.47
CA GLY A 443 0.21 -4.42 -12.24
C GLY A 443 1.28 -4.42 -13.34
N THR A 444 2.26 -5.32 -13.20
CA THR A 444 3.50 -5.30 -14.01
C THR A 444 3.75 -6.66 -14.65
N LEU A 445 3.89 -6.69 -15.97
CA LEU A 445 4.39 -7.85 -16.71
C LEU A 445 5.91 -7.80 -16.83
N ARG A 446 6.60 -8.91 -16.55
CA ARG A 446 8.06 -9.04 -16.66
C ARG A 446 8.45 -10.30 -17.41
N ALA A 447 9.62 -10.29 -18.06
CA ALA A 447 10.34 -11.49 -18.46
C ALA A 447 11.68 -11.52 -17.71
N GLY A 448 11.83 -12.47 -16.78
CA GLY A 448 12.89 -12.40 -15.77
C GLY A 448 12.80 -11.07 -15.00
N ASP A 449 13.91 -10.32 -14.91
CA ASP A 449 13.94 -9.00 -14.27
C ASP A 449 13.39 -7.86 -15.17
N ARG A 450 13.37 -8.05 -16.51
CA ARG A 450 13.00 -7.01 -17.50
C ARG A 450 11.49 -6.73 -17.47
N VAL A 451 11.11 -5.46 -17.28
CA VAL A 451 9.71 -5.01 -17.40
C VAL A 451 9.30 -4.93 -18.87
N ILE A 452 8.12 -5.43 -19.22
CA ILE A 452 7.60 -5.44 -20.59
C ILE A 452 6.77 -4.18 -20.82
N GLY A 453 7.28 -3.26 -21.65
CA GLY A 453 6.68 -1.96 -21.96
C GLY A 453 6.03 -1.88 -23.34
N PRO A 454 5.34 -0.77 -23.68
CA PRO A 454 4.66 -0.63 -24.97
C PRO A 454 5.64 -0.74 -26.15
N GLY A 455 5.28 -1.54 -27.15
CA GLY A 455 6.16 -1.86 -28.28
C GLY A 455 7.12 -3.03 -28.02
N HIS A 456 7.25 -3.51 -26.78
CA HIS A 456 8.18 -4.60 -26.49
C HIS A 456 7.86 -5.88 -27.27
N VAL A 457 8.89 -6.41 -27.93
CA VAL A 457 8.90 -7.72 -28.55
C VAL A 457 9.55 -8.72 -27.58
N LEU A 458 8.91 -9.88 -27.42
CA LEU A 458 9.42 -10.99 -26.61
C LEU A 458 10.13 -12.00 -27.52
N GLU A 459 11.30 -12.44 -27.13
CA GLU A 459 11.99 -13.58 -27.73
C GLU A 459 11.40 -14.90 -27.22
N ALA A 460 11.69 -16.01 -27.90
CA ALA A 460 11.29 -17.35 -27.45
C ALA A 460 11.76 -17.67 -26.02
N ALA A 461 12.92 -17.16 -25.62
CA ALA A 461 13.48 -17.34 -24.27
C ALA A 461 12.78 -16.51 -23.18
N ASP A 462 12.08 -15.42 -23.54
CA ASP A 462 11.31 -14.63 -22.56
C ASP A 462 10.05 -15.37 -22.08
N ILE A 463 9.41 -16.14 -22.97
CA ILE A 463 8.05 -16.67 -22.74
C ILE A 463 7.96 -17.57 -21.48
N PRO A 464 8.86 -18.54 -21.24
CA PRO A 464 8.82 -19.35 -20.02
C PRO A 464 9.10 -18.54 -18.75
N ALA A 465 9.89 -17.47 -18.87
CA ALA A 465 10.27 -16.55 -17.80
C ALA A 465 9.25 -15.42 -17.57
N LEU A 466 8.10 -15.44 -18.26
CA LEU A 466 7.04 -14.45 -18.04
C LEU A 466 6.49 -14.57 -16.61
N SER A 467 6.41 -13.42 -15.93
CA SER A 467 5.78 -13.28 -14.63
C SER A 467 4.90 -12.03 -14.59
N TYR A 468 3.83 -12.10 -13.80
CA TYR A 468 2.91 -10.99 -13.60
C TYR A 468 2.82 -10.67 -12.11
N GLU A 469 3.03 -9.40 -11.76
CA GLU A 469 2.81 -8.88 -10.43
C GLU A 469 1.52 -8.05 -10.43
N PRO A 470 0.38 -8.56 -9.90
CA PRO A 470 -0.84 -7.79 -9.85
C PRO A 470 -0.73 -6.58 -8.92
N GLN A 471 -1.40 -5.48 -9.27
CA GLN A 471 -1.60 -4.35 -8.36
C GLN A 471 -2.49 -4.77 -7.18
N ILE A 472 -2.33 -4.12 -6.02
CA ILE A 472 -3.19 -4.38 -4.86
C ILE A 472 -4.61 -3.87 -5.14
N GLY A 473 -5.62 -4.72 -4.89
CA GLY A 473 -7.03 -4.40 -5.12
C GLY A 473 -7.59 -4.81 -6.48
N THR A 474 -6.92 -5.71 -7.21
CA THR A 474 -7.36 -6.19 -8.54
C THR A 474 -7.90 -7.63 -8.52
N GLU A 475 -8.28 -8.19 -7.36
CA GLU A 475 -8.70 -9.60 -7.19
C GLU A 475 -9.93 -10.05 -7.99
N ASN A 476 -10.58 -9.14 -8.72
CA ASN A 476 -11.68 -9.42 -9.64
C ASN A 476 -11.45 -8.82 -11.05
N GLU A 477 -10.22 -8.39 -11.35
CA GLU A 477 -9.84 -7.72 -12.60
C GLU A 477 -8.75 -8.54 -13.32
N PRO A 478 -9.14 -9.54 -14.14
CA PRO A 478 -8.19 -10.36 -14.88
C PRO A 478 -7.52 -9.59 -16.03
N PHE A 479 -6.25 -9.87 -16.27
CA PHE A 479 -5.48 -9.34 -17.39
C PHE A 479 -5.32 -10.41 -18.48
N ALA A 480 -5.71 -10.09 -19.72
CA ALA A 480 -5.54 -10.98 -20.88
C ALA A 480 -4.27 -10.58 -21.67
N LEU A 481 -3.24 -11.44 -21.61
CA LEU A 481 -2.05 -11.34 -22.42
C LEU A 481 -2.27 -12.09 -23.75
N THR A 482 -2.35 -11.36 -24.85
CA THR A 482 -2.36 -11.97 -26.20
C THR A 482 -0.95 -11.94 -26.80
N LEU A 483 -0.44 -13.13 -27.14
CA LEU A 483 0.84 -13.35 -27.82
C LEU A 483 0.59 -13.62 -29.31
N GLN A 484 1.22 -12.82 -30.17
CA GLN A 484 1.12 -12.94 -31.64
C GLN A 484 2.53 -13.08 -32.24
N ALA A 485 2.74 -14.02 -33.17
CA ALA A 485 4.02 -14.13 -33.88
C ALA A 485 4.32 -12.82 -34.64
N ALA A 486 5.54 -12.30 -34.51
CA ALA A 486 5.86 -10.94 -34.96
C ALA A 486 5.88 -10.78 -36.50
N ASN A 487 6.26 -11.85 -37.21
CA ASN A 487 6.58 -11.87 -38.64
C ASN A 487 5.88 -13.01 -39.43
N ASP A 488 5.06 -13.82 -38.76
CA ASP A 488 4.39 -15.00 -39.34
C ASP A 488 2.88 -14.91 -39.10
N ASP A 489 2.08 -15.33 -40.09
CA ASP A 489 0.60 -15.25 -40.08
C ASP A 489 -0.04 -16.39 -39.24
N LEU A 490 0.37 -16.49 -37.96
CA LEU A 490 -0.13 -17.47 -37.01
C LEU A 490 -1.29 -16.91 -36.17
N GLN A 491 -2.21 -17.79 -35.76
CA GLN A 491 -3.31 -17.41 -34.87
C GLN A 491 -2.78 -17.02 -33.48
N PRO A 492 -3.11 -15.83 -32.94
CA PRO A 492 -2.65 -15.41 -31.62
C PRO A 492 -3.17 -16.33 -30.50
N ALA A 493 -2.33 -16.56 -29.48
CA ALA A 493 -2.73 -17.21 -28.24
C ALA A 493 -3.10 -16.16 -27.19
N THR A 494 -4.03 -16.46 -26.28
CA THR A 494 -4.38 -15.56 -25.17
C THR A 494 -4.35 -16.30 -23.83
N ILE A 495 -3.60 -15.74 -22.89
CA ILE A 495 -3.41 -16.22 -21.52
C ILE A 495 -4.09 -15.23 -20.57
N THR A 496 -4.95 -15.71 -19.68
CA THR A 496 -5.67 -14.86 -18.72
C THR A 496 -5.04 -14.96 -17.34
N PHE A 497 -4.33 -13.92 -16.92
CA PHE A 497 -3.85 -13.77 -15.56
C PHE A 497 -5.00 -13.37 -14.65
N LYS A 498 -5.22 -14.15 -13.57
CA LYS A 498 -6.27 -13.93 -12.57
C LYS A 498 -5.64 -13.49 -11.24
N PRO A 499 -5.71 -12.21 -10.86
CA PRO A 499 -5.28 -11.79 -9.54
C PRO A 499 -6.15 -12.43 -8.47
N THR A 500 -5.56 -12.97 -7.40
CA THR A 500 -6.29 -13.59 -6.29
C THR A 500 -5.73 -13.18 -4.93
N LEU A 501 -6.59 -13.11 -3.91
CA LEU A 501 -6.16 -12.98 -2.52
C LEU A 501 -5.81 -14.36 -1.96
N ASP A 502 -4.72 -14.44 -1.20
CA ASP A 502 -4.40 -15.64 -0.43
C ASP A 502 -5.44 -15.85 0.69
N ALA A 503 -5.75 -17.11 1.01
CA ALA A 503 -6.71 -17.45 2.06
C ALA A 503 -6.32 -16.88 3.44
N CYS A 504 -5.01 -16.74 3.73
CA CYS A 504 -4.53 -16.11 4.96
C CYS A 504 -4.80 -14.59 4.98
N ASP A 505 -4.71 -13.90 3.84
CA ASP A 505 -5.09 -12.49 3.73
C ASP A 505 -6.60 -12.32 3.99
N ILE A 506 -7.44 -13.20 3.44
CA ILE A 506 -8.89 -13.20 3.67
C ILE A 506 -9.22 -13.44 5.17
N GLU A 507 -8.58 -14.44 5.78
CA GLU A 507 -8.96 -14.89 7.14
C GLU A 507 -8.28 -14.15 8.29
N ALA A 508 -7.12 -13.53 8.06
CA ALA A 508 -6.31 -12.97 9.14
C ALA A 508 -5.58 -11.65 8.82
N ALA A 509 -5.80 -10.97 7.68
CA ALA A 509 -5.26 -9.62 7.48
C ALA A 509 -5.80 -8.61 8.51
N ALA A 510 -4.98 -7.61 8.88
CA ALA A 510 -5.33 -6.62 9.88
C ALA A 510 -5.87 -5.31 9.27
N PRO A 511 -6.89 -4.68 9.90
CA PRO A 511 -7.31 -3.33 9.55
C PRO A 511 -6.17 -2.31 9.61
N LEU A 512 -6.19 -1.39 8.65
CA LEU A 512 -5.20 -0.32 8.45
C LEU A 512 -3.74 -0.78 8.29
N ASP A 513 -3.49 -2.07 8.04
CA ASP A 513 -2.14 -2.58 7.79
C ASP A 513 -1.56 -1.96 6.51
N LEU A 514 -0.41 -1.30 6.64
CA LEU A 514 0.36 -0.69 5.55
C LEU A 514 1.12 -1.74 4.71
N GLN A 515 1.10 -3.01 5.10
CA GLN A 515 1.65 -4.14 4.33
C GLN A 515 0.60 -5.22 4.02
N GLY A 516 -0.67 -4.98 4.37
CA GLY A 516 -1.79 -5.86 4.02
C GLY A 516 -2.34 -5.55 2.62
N VAL A 517 -2.86 -6.57 1.93
CA VAL A 517 -3.42 -6.43 0.56
C VAL A 517 -4.95 -6.24 0.53
N THR A 518 -5.63 -6.38 1.67
CA THR A 518 -7.10 -6.25 1.79
C THR A 518 -7.49 -5.29 2.93
N ALA A 519 -8.79 -5.16 3.23
CA ALA A 519 -9.32 -4.36 4.33
C ALA A 519 -9.01 -4.97 5.71
N GLY A 520 -8.99 -6.30 5.80
CA GLY A 520 -8.68 -7.07 7.01
C GLY A 520 -9.87 -7.29 7.95
N LYS A 521 -9.70 -8.26 8.87
CA LYS A 521 -10.67 -8.65 9.90
C LYS A 521 -10.26 -8.13 11.28
N LEU A 522 -11.20 -7.60 12.06
CA LEU A 522 -11.01 -7.28 13.47
C LEU A 522 -10.68 -8.56 14.28
N PRO A 523 -10.02 -8.45 15.43
CA PRO A 523 -9.61 -9.65 16.20
C PRO A 523 -10.78 -10.54 16.65
N ASN A 524 -11.99 -9.97 16.78
CA ASN A 524 -13.24 -10.67 17.07
C ASN A 524 -13.97 -11.26 15.85
N GLU A 525 -13.41 -11.13 14.64
CA GLU A 525 -14.00 -11.64 13.37
C GLU A 525 -13.22 -12.83 12.79
N ILE A 526 -11.97 -13.05 13.22
CA ILE A 526 -11.11 -14.15 12.75
C ILE A 526 -11.67 -15.50 13.23
N ASP A 527 -11.88 -16.49 12.37
CA ASP A 527 -12.08 -17.87 12.82
C ASP A 527 -10.71 -18.54 13.02
N PRO A 528 -10.29 -18.86 14.26
CA PRO A 528 -8.98 -19.45 14.49
C PRO A 528 -8.82 -20.83 13.84
N ALA A 529 -9.90 -21.61 13.65
CA ALA A 529 -9.80 -22.95 13.07
C ALA A 529 -9.45 -22.88 11.57
N VAL A 530 -10.03 -21.93 10.84
CA VAL A 530 -9.77 -21.71 9.41
C VAL A 530 -8.46 -20.94 9.22
N ALA A 531 -8.27 -19.84 9.96
CA ALA A 531 -7.14 -18.93 9.80
C ALA A 531 -5.78 -19.59 10.11
N LEU A 532 -5.71 -20.49 11.12
CA LEU A 532 -4.45 -21.17 11.46
C LEU A 532 -3.96 -22.08 10.33
N ALA A 533 -4.86 -22.79 9.63
CA ALA A 533 -4.50 -23.64 8.51
C ALA A 533 -4.06 -22.80 7.31
N ALA A 534 -4.90 -21.86 6.88
CA ALA A 534 -4.63 -20.96 5.75
C ALA A 534 -3.28 -20.23 5.90
N CYS A 535 -3.02 -19.66 7.08
CA CYS A 535 -1.77 -18.94 7.32
C CYS A 535 -0.54 -19.82 7.52
N ALA A 536 -0.69 -21.08 7.96
CA ALA A 536 0.43 -22.03 7.95
C ALA A 536 0.85 -22.40 6.52
N ASP A 537 -0.12 -22.61 5.63
CA ASP A 537 0.14 -22.90 4.22
C ASP A 537 0.72 -21.68 3.48
N ALA A 538 0.19 -20.47 3.71
CA ALA A 538 0.73 -19.23 3.13
C ALA A 538 2.19 -18.96 3.55
N VAL A 539 2.53 -19.15 4.83
CA VAL A 539 3.93 -19.01 5.33
C VAL A 539 4.86 -20.08 4.72
N LYS A 540 4.34 -21.25 4.38
CA LYS A 540 5.10 -22.32 3.72
C LYS A 540 5.31 -22.05 2.23
N ALA A 541 4.29 -21.54 1.54
CA ALA A 541 4.37 -21.18 0.12
C ALA A 541 5.24 -19.94 -0.12
N TYR A 542 5.13 -18.94 0.76
CA TYR A 542 5.78 -17.62 0.60
C TYR A 542 6.63 -17.24 1.83
N PRO A 543 7.71 -17.99 2.14
CA PRO A 543 8.47 -17.82 3.39
C PRO A 543 9.20 -16.47 3.54
N LYS A 544 9.34 -15.70 2.44
CA LYS A 544 9.88 -14.33 2.43
C LYS A 544 8.82 -13.25 2.73
N VAL A 545 7.53 -13.58 2.67
CA VAL A 545 6.42 -12.63 2.82
C VAL A 545 6.06 -12.47 4.30
N ALA A 546 6.66 -11.45 4.93
CA ALA A 546 6.54 -11.21 6.37
C ALA A 546 5.08 -10.99 6.86
N ARG A 547 4.16 -10.54 5.98
CA ARG A 547 2.75 -10.36 6.35
C ARG A 547 2.06 -11.67 6.74
N PHE A 548 2.33 -12.78 6.05
CA PHE A 548 1.72 -14.06 6.39
C PHE A 548 2.20 -14.58 7.76
N VAL A 549 3.46 -14.28 8.11
CA VAL A 549 3.99 -14.57 9.45
C VAL A 549 3.25 -13.75 10.51
N TYR A 550 2.98 -12.47 10.27
CA TYR A 550 2.19 -11.64 11.19
C TYR A 550 0.74 -12.14 11.30
N GLN A 551 0.09 -12.43 10.18
CA GLN A 551 -1.28 -12.93 10.11
C GLN A 551 -1.45 -14.30 10.81
N LEU A 552 -0.49 -15.21 10.66
CA LEU A 552 -0.41 -16.44 11.46
C LEU A 552 -0.33 -16.13 12.97
N GLY A 553 0.44 -15.11 13.35
CA GLY A 553 0.48 -14.61 14.73
C GLY A 553 -0.87 -14.11 15.23
N ARG A 554 -1.66 -13.42 14.39
CA ARG A 554 -3.03 -13.00 14.72
C ARG A 554 -3.99 -14.18 14.86
N ALA A 555 -3.89 -15.18 13.98
CA ALA A 555 -4.65 -16.43 14.10
C ALA A 555 -4.32 -17.18 15.41
N GLN A 556 -3.05 -17.17 15.83
CA GLN A 556 -2.62 -17.72 17.11
C GLN A 556 -3.16 -16.94 18.31
N LEU A 557 -3.23 -15.60 18.26
CA LEU A 557 -3.93 -14.78 19.27
C LEU A 557 -5.43 -15.08 19.32
N ALA A 558 -6.10 -15.18 18.16
CA ALA A 558 -7.51 -15.55 18.09
C ALA A 558 -7.79 -16.95 18.67
N ASN A 559 -6.80 -17.86 18.59
CA ASN A 559 -6.82 -19.19 19.21
C ASN A 559 -6.39 -19.20 20.70
N ARG A 560 -6.19 -18.02 21.31
CA ARG A 560 -5.66 -17.81 22.68
C ARG A 560 -4.26 -18.37 22.94
N ASP A 561 -3.51 -18.78 21.91
CA ASP A 561 -2.09 -19.17 22.06
C ASP A 561 -1.19 -17.94 21.99
N ALA A 562 -1.33 -17.08 23.01
CA ALA A 562 -0.51 -15.88 23.14
C ALA A 562 1.00 -16.20 23.23
N LYS A 563 1.40 -17.43 23.59
CA LYS A 563 2.81 -17.79 23.78
C LYS A 563 3.47 -18.02 22.43
N THR A 564 2.85 -18.83 21.58
CA THR A 564 3.32 -19.03 20.20
C THR A 564 3.14 -17.75 19.39
N ALA A 565 2.01 -17.06 19.55
CA ALA A 565 1.77 -15.78 18.88
C ALA A 565 2.86 -14.75 19.14
N PHE A 566 3.30 -14.57 20.40
CA PHE A 566 4.39 -13.64 20.74
C PHE A 566 5.67 -13.93 19.94
N ALA A 567 6.05 -15.21 19.82
CA ALA A 567 7.24 -15.62 19.07
C ALA A 567 7.05 -15.40 17.55
N THR A 568 5.88 -15.75 17.01
CA THR A 568 5.52 -15.58 15.60
C THR A 568 5.47 -14.10 15.20
N ILE A 569 4.83 -13.25 16.00
CA ILE A 569 4.72 -11.80 15.78
C ILE A 569 6.10 -11.15 15.88
N LYS A 570 6.95 -11.57 16.85
CA LYS A 570 8.34 -11.12 16.90
C LYS A 570 9.11 -11.51 15.63
N LYS A 571 8.94 -12.74 15.12
CA LYS A 571 9.56 -13.16 13.85
C LYS A 571 9.11 -12.29 12.67
N ALA A 572 7.82 -11.94 12.61
CA ALA A 572 7.31 -11.03 11.57
C ALA A 572 7.91 -9.62 11.68
N MET A 573 8.02 -9.08 12.90
CA MET A 573 8.69 -7.80 13.18
C MET A 573 10.17 -7.84 12.79
N ASP A 574 10.89 -8.90 13.16
CA ASP A 574 12.31 -9.10 12.82
C ASP A 574 12.50 -9.21 11.30
N ALA A 575 11.51 -9.75 10.58
CA ALA A 575 11.42 -9.77 9.11
C ALA A 575 10.89 -8.45 8.50
N GLY A 576 10.81 -7.37 9.28
CA GLY A 576 10.47 -6.02 8.84
C GLY A 576 9.00 -5.62 8.92
N HIS A 577 8.09 -6.51 9.34
CA HIS A 577 6.65 -6.24 9.34
C HIS A 577 6.25 -5.13 10.33
N VAL A 578 5.66 -4.07 9.81
CA VAL A 578 5.39 -2.80 10.49
C VAL A 578 4.24 -2.93 11.49
N ARG A 579 3.11 -3.50 11.07
CA ARG A 579 1.94 -3.76 11.94
C ARG A 579 2.28 -4.69 13.12
N ALA A 580 3.24 -5.60 12.93
CA ALA A 580 3.70 -6.53 13.98
C ALA A 580 4.41 -5.81 15.15
N ILE A 581 5.03 -4.65 14.90
CA ILE A 581 5.64 -3.81 15.93
C ILE A 581 4.56 -3.34 16.93
N SER A 582 3.44 -2.82 16.42
CA SER A 582 2.31 -2.35 17.24
C SER A 582 1.67 -3.48 18.05
N GLU A 583 1.52 -4.66 17.44
CA GLU A 583 0.98 -5.84 18.12
C GLU A 583 1.90 -6.29 19.27
N LEU A 584 3.21 -6.37 19.03
CA LEU A 584 4.19 -6.71 20.05
C LEU A 584 4.24 -5.68 21.18
N ALA A 585 4.14 -4.38 20.86
CA ALA A 585 4.02 -3.32 21.85
C ALA A 585 2.76 -3.47 22.72
N SER A 586 1.63 -3.90 22.13
CA SER A 586 0.39 -4.21 22.86
C SER A 586 0.58 -5.37 23.83
N LEU A 587 1.20 -6.48 23.40
CA LEU A 587 1.47 -7.64 24.26
C LEU A 587 2.33 -7.26 25.49
N TYR A 588 3.35 -6.41 25.31
CA TYR A 588 4.12 -5.84 26.42
C TYR A 588 3.31 -4.88 27.30
N LEU A 589 2.35 -4.13 26.76
CA LEU A 589 1.53 -3.20 27.54
C LEU A 589 0.60 -3.94 28.51
N VAL A 590 -0.09 -4.96 28.01
CA VAL A 590 -1.10 -5.72 28.78
C VAL A 590 -0.50 -6.86 29.60
N GLY A 591 0.72 -7.29 29.28
CA GLY A 591 1.37 -8.42 29.94
C GLY A 591 0.90 -9.79 29.42
N ALA A 592 0.65 -9.90 28.12
CA ALA A 592 0.28 -11.15 27.47
C ALA A 592 1.55 -11.94 27.11
N SER A 593 1.70 -13.15 27.67
CA SER A 593 2.88 -14.04 27.56
C SER A 593 4.19 -13.55 28.16
N VAL A 594 4.31 -12.24 28.39
CA VAL A 594 5.45 -11.58 29.06
C VAL A 594 4.92 -10.70 30.20
N PRO A 595 5.72 -10.38 31.24
CA PRO A 595 5.31 -9.41 32.24
C PRO A 595 5.01 -8.04 31.62
N ALA A 596 3.96 -7.37 32.12
CA ALA A 596 3.58 -6.04 31.66
C ALA A 596 4.73 -5.03 31.85
N ASN A 597 5.11 -4.34 30.77
CA ASN A 597 6.21 -3.39 30.73
C ASN A 597 5.85 -2.20 29.82
N PRO A 598 5.21 -1.14 30.35
CA PRO A 598 4.83 0.05 29.59
C PRO A 598 6.02 0.80 28.97
N GLY A 599 7.21 0.72 29.57
CA GLY A 599 8.43 1.30 29.01
C GLY A 599 8.87 0.59 27.74
N LYS A 600 8.97 -0.75 27.78
CA LYS A 600 9.31 -1.56 26.60
C LYS A 600 8.24 -1.47 25.52
N SER A 601 6.96 -1.45 25.92
CA SER A 601 5.84 -1.22 25.01
C SER A 601 6.02 0.10 24.23
N SER A 602 6.32 1.20 24.94
CA SER A 602 6.48 2.52 24.33
C SER A 602 7.73 2.64 23.46
N GLU A 603 8.84 2.00 23.86
CA GLU A 603 10.06 1.89 23.04
C GLU A 603 9.76 1.20 21.69
N ILE A 604 9.04 0.08 21.72
CA ILE A 604 8.64 -0.66 20.52
C ILE A 604 7.64 0.16 19.68
N ALA A 605 6.63 0.77 20.32
CA ALA A 605 5.64 1.61 19.64
C ALA A 605 6.30 2.81 18.92
N ALA A 606 7.36 3.42 19.48
CA ALA A 606 8.11 4.49 18.84
C ALA A 606 8.72 4.07 17.49
N ILE A 607 9.19 2.82 17.37
CA ILE A 607 9.75 2.28 16.12
C ILE A 607 8.66 2.16 15.06
N GLY A 608 7.47 1.68 15.44
CA GLY A 608 6.32 1.56 14.53
C GLY A 608 5.77 2.93 14.13
N ALA A 609 5.69 3.87 15.07
CA ALA A 609 5.27 5.25 14.86
C ALA A 609 6.21 5.97 13.88
N LYS A 610 7.53 5.77 14.01
CA LYS A 610 8.51 6.29 13.05
C LYS A 610 8.20 5.80 11.64
N LYS A 611 7.89 4.51 11.47
CA LYS A 611 7.49 3.87 10.19
C LYS A 611 6.05 4.18 9.72
N GLY A 612 5.34 5.11 10.37
CA GLY A 612 4.00 5.55 9.93
C GLY A 612 2.83 4.61 10.27
N ASP A 613 3.01 3.55 11.06
CA ASP A 613 1.92 2.63 11.42
C ASP A 613 0.80 3.35 12.20
N PRO A 614 -0.47 3.31 11.75
CA PRO A 614 -1.56 4.07 12.38
C PRO A 614 -1.78 3.76 13.86
N TYR A 615 -1.68 2.49 14.27
CA TYR A 615 -1.88 2.11 15.68
C TYR A 615 -0.65 2.40 16.53
N ALA A 616 0.56 2.34 15.97
CA ALA A 616 1.79 2.67 16.68
C ALA A 616 1.93 4.19 16.86
N LEU A 617 1.55 5.00 15.86
CA LEU A 617 1.36 6.44 15.96
C LEU A 617 0.41 6.77 17.13
N TYR A 618 -0.74 6.11 17.19
CA TYR A 618 -1.69 6.25 18.31
C TYR A 618 -1.13 5.76 19.65
N ALA A 619 -0.51 4.58 19.72
CA ALA A 619 -0.02 3.98 20.95
C ALA A 619 1.14 4.78 21.54
N TYR A 620 2.14 5.13 20.72
CA TYR A 620 3.26 5.97 21.13
C TYR A 620 2.80 7.39 21.43
N GLY A 621 1.88 7.94 20.63
CA GLY A 621 1.22 9.23 20.88
C GLY A 621 0.58 9.28 22.26
N LYS A 622 -0.21 8.27 22.64
CA LYS A 622 -0.76 8.14 24.01
C LYS A 622 0.29 7.94 25.08
N SER A 623 1.36 7.18 24.81
CA SER A 623 2.46 7.01 25.77
C SER A 623 3.15 8.34 26.08
N LEU A 624 3.44 9.16 25.06
CA LEU A 624 3.96 10.52 25.23
C LEU A 624 2.94 11.45 25.90
N TYR A 625 1.69 11.45 25.45
CA TYR A 625 0.65 12.36 25.94
C TYR A 625 0.35 12.18 27.44
N TYR A 626 0.40 10.94 27.93
CA TYR A 626 0.10 10.58 29.31
C TYR A 626 1.35 10.21 30.15
N GLY A 627 2.56 10.29 29.60
CA GLY A 627 3.79 9.87 30.28
C GLY A 627 3.82 8.38 30.69
N ARG A 628 3.19 7.49 29.91
CA ARG A 628 3.03 6.06 30.26
C ARG A 628 4.26 5.26 29.84
N GLY A 629 5.24 5.17 30.74
CA GLY A 629 6.48 4.42 30.48
C GLY A 629 7.55 5.20 29.71
N VAL A 630 7.27 6.44 29.33
CA VAL A 630 8.18 7.41 28.73
C VAL A 630 8.01 8.77 29.41
N LYS A 631 8.99 9.66 29.26
CA LYS A 631 8.81 11.07 29.65
C LYS A 631 7.65 11.66 28.84
N ALA A 632 6.77 12.41 29.50
CA ALA A 632 5.64 13.03 28.81
C ALA A 632 6.08 14.12 27.82
N ASP A 633 5.41 14.13 26.67
CA ASP A 633 5.47 15.17 25.64
C ASP A 633 4.06 15.28 25.04
N THR A 634 3.29 16.27 25.49
CA THR A 634 1.87 16.41 25.11
C THR A 634 1.72 16.91 23.69
N GLU A 635 2.60 17.80 23.23
CA GLU A 635 2.53 18.39 21.91
C GLU A 635 2.81 17.33 20.82
N GLU A 636 3.90 16.55 20.95
CA GLU A 636 4.18 15.47 19.99
C GLU A 636 3.20 14.31 20.16
N GLY A 637 2.79 13.99 21.40
CA GLY A 637 1.77 12.98 21.66
C GLY A 637 0.45 13.26 20.91
N LEU A 638 0.01 14.52 20.92
CA LEU A 638 -1.18 14.97 20.20
C LEU A 638 -0.99 14.92 18.68
N LYS A 639 0.14 15.39 18.16
CA LYS A 639 0.45 15.34 16.72
C LYS A 639 0.45 13.92 16.16
N LEU A 640 1.00 12.95 16.91
CA LEU A 640 1.01 11.54 16.49
C LEU A 640 -0.41 10.94 16.49
N MET A 641 -1.25 11.30 17.46
CA MET A 641 -2.66 10.88 17.46
C MET A 641 -3.47 11.51 16.32
N LEU A 642 -3.21 12.78 15.97
CA LEU A 642 -3.81 13.43 14.80
C LEU A 642 -3.41 12.72 13.50
N ARG A 643 -2.11 12.45 13.28
CA ARG A 643 -1.64 11.67 12.11
C ARG A 643 -2.23 10.26 12.05
N ALA A 644 -2.46 9.61 13.19
CA ALA A 644 -3.17 8.33 13.23
C ALA A 644 -4.62 8.47 12.76
N ALA A 645 -5.34 9.50 13.25
CA ALA A 645 -6.69 9.80 12.79
C ALA A 645 -6.75 10.16 11.29
N ASP A 646 -5.73 10.87 10.75
CA ASP A 646 -5.63 11.17 9.33
C ASP A 646 -5.54 9.92 8.43
N LEU A 647 -4.99 8.83 8.95
CA LEU A 647 -4.91 7.50 8.32
C LEU A 647 -6.15 6.62 8.59
N GLY A 648 -7.20 7.18 9.21
CA GLY A 648 -8.47 6.50 9.48
C GLY A 648 -8.54 5.76 10.81
N HIS A 649 -7.57 5.93 11.73
CA HIS A 649 -7.51 5.18 12.98
C HIS A 649 -8.56 5.62 14.02
N THR A 650 -9.65 4.87 14.14
CA THR A 650 -10.82 5.30 14.92
C THR A 650 -10.59 5.37 16.43
N TYR A 651 -9.71 4.55 17.02
CA TYR A 651 -9.37 4.72 18.44
C TYR A 651 -8.61 6.03 18.71
N ALA A 652 -7.89 6.57 17.72
CA ALA A 652 -7.28 7.90 17.84
C ALA A 652 -8.35 8.99 17.78
N MET A 653 -9.33 8.87 16.89
CA MET A 653 -10.50 9.77 16.83
C MET A 653 -11.28 9.77 18.16
N ASN A 654 -11.53 8.60 18.75
CA ASN A 654 -12.18 8.48 20.06
C ASN A 654 -11.37 9.16 21.19
N GLU A 655 -10.05 8.96 21.20
CA GLU A 655 -9.16 9.57 22.20
C GLU A 655 -9.07 11.09 22.04
N LEU A 656 -8.93 11.60 20.81
CA LEU A 656 -8.96 13.03 20.49
C LEU A 656 -10.30 13.66 20.87
N GLY A 657 -11.41 12.99 20.54
CA GLY A 657 -12.75 13.36 20.97
C GLY A 657 -12.86 13.51 22.49
N TYR A 658 -12.28 12.57 23.24
CA TYR A 658 -12.23 12.61 24.70
C TYR A 658 -11.33 13.74 25.23
N ILE A 659 -10.12 13.88 24.68
CA ILE A 659 -9.12 14.88 25.06
C ILE A 659 -9.70 16.29 24.93
N PHE A 660 -10.26 16.64 23.77
CA PHE A 660 -10.82 17.97 23.54
C PHE A 660 -12.10 18.18 24.35
N SER A 661 -13.04 17.23 24.37
CA SER A 661 -14.30 17.37 25.11
C SER A 661 -14.13 17.60 26.62
N ASN A 662 -13.03 17.12 27.21
CA ASN A 662 -12.78 17.17 28.66
C ASN A 662 -11.59 18.07 29.06
N GLY A 663 -10.87 18.67 28.10
CA GLY A 663 -9.72 19.52 28.37
C GLY A 663 -8.55 18.78 29.04
N VAL A 664 -8.23 17.58 28.56
CA VAL A 664 -7.15 16.75 29.13
C VAL A 664 -5.81 17.25 28.58
N ASN A 665 -5.02 17.95 29.39
CA ASN A 665 -3.75 18.60 29.01
C ASN A 665 -3.85 19.73 27.95
N VAL A 666 -5.03 19.98 27.38
CA VAL A 666 -5.35 21.10 26.47
C VAL A 666 -6.60 21.83 26.98
N PRO A 667 -6.91 23.06 26.52
CA PRO A 667 -8.19 23.69 26.82
C PRO A 667 -9.38 22.81 26.39
N ALA A 668 -10.45 22.79 27.19
CA ALA A 668 -11.65 22.03 26.86
C ALA A 668 -12.41 22.70 25.70
N ASP A 669 -12.65 21.93 24.63
CA ASP A 669 -13.44 22.31 23.47
C ASP A 669 -14.37 21.14 23.09
N MET A 670 -15.65 21.28 23.47
CA MET A 670 -16.67 20.27 23.24
C MET A 670 -17.04 20.15 21.76
N GLU A 671 -17.02 21.25 21.00
CA GLU A 671 -17.36 21.17 19.57
C GLU A 671 -16.27 20.43 18.80
N ARG A 672 -14.99 20.78 19.04
CA ARG A 672 -13.85 20.06 18.46
C ARG A 672 -13.88 18.58 18.81
N GLY A 673 -14.19 18.25 20.06
CA GLY A 673 -14.35 16.86 20.51
C GLY A 673 -15.46 16.10 19.77
N ILE A 674 -16.62 16.75 19.55
CA ILE A 674 -17.73 16.19 18.77
C ILE A 674 -17.31 15.90 17.33
N ARG A 675 -16.60 16.81 16.65
CA ARG A 675 -16.14 16.63 15.25
C ARG A 675 -15.28 15.36 15.07
N PHE A 676 -14.45 15.00 16.06
CA PHE A 676 -13.70 13.74 16.04
C PHE A 676 -14.59 12.50 16.22
N TYR A 677 -15.58 12.54 17.12
CA TYR A 677 -16.55 11.44 17.22
C TYR A 677 -17.45 11.33 15.98
N GLU A 678 -17.83 12.43 15.35
CA GLU A 678 -18.55 12.42 14.06
C GLU A 678 -17.68 11.84 12.93
N SER A 679 -16.37 12.08 12.97
CA SER A 679 -15.42 11.43 12.07
C SER A 679 -15.37 9.91 12.29
N GLY A 680 -15.35 9.45 13.54
CA GLY A 680 -15.48 8.01 13.84
C GLY A 680 -16.82 7.43 13.39
N LEU A 681 -17.93 8.14 13.61
CA LEU A 681 -19.27 7.75 13.16
C LEU A 681 -19.34 7.54 11.64
N LYS A 682 -18.72 8.42 10.84
CA LYS A 682 -18.65 8.26 9.37
C LYS A 682 -17.93 6.97 8.93
N ARG A 683 -17.10 6.36 9.79
CA ARG A 683 -16.40 5.08 9.58
C ARG A 683 -17.11 3.90 10.27
N ASN A 684 -18.36 4.08 10.68
CA ASN A 684 -19.15 3.13 11.46
C ASN A 684 -18.53 2.73 12.81
N ASP A 685 -17.69 3.58 13.40
CA ASP A 685 -17.03 3.27 14.67
C ASP A 685 -18.03 3.26 15.85
N ILE A 686 -18.19 2.07 16.43
CA ILE A 686 -19.19 1.79 17.46
C ILE A 686 -18.92 2.55 18.78
N TYR A 687 -17.66 2.84 19.11
CA TYR A 687 -17.30 3.61 20.31
C TYR A 687 -17.63 5.10 20.13
N SER A 688 -17.46 5.61 18.93
CA SER A 688 -17.84 6.97 18.53
C SER A 688 -19.36 7.13 18.51
N MET A 689 -20.10 6.15 17.98
CA MET A 689 -21.57 6.09 18.08
C MET A 689 -22.04 6.18 19.53
N ASN A 690 -21.50 5.34 20.44
CA ASN A 690 -21.86 5.38 21.85
C ASN A 690 -21.46 6.72 22.51
N SER A 691 -20.32 7.30 22.15
CA SER A 691 -19.88 8.60 22.68
C SER A 691 -20.79 9.75 22.26
N LEU A 692 -21.16 9.82 20.97
CA LEU A 692 -22.17 10.76 20.47
C LEU A 692 -23.54 10.53 21.09
N GLY A 693 -23.97 9.27 21.24
CA GLY A 693 -25.22 8.94 21.93
C GLY A 693 -25.26 9.49 23.36
N MET A 694 -24.14 9.41 24.11
CA MET A 694 -24.05 10.01 25.43
C MET A 694 -24.09 11.54 25.40
N ILE A 695 -23.49 12.16 24.38
CA ILE A 695 -23.48 13.61 24.15
C ILE A 695 -24.90 14.13 23.84
N TYR A 696 -25.60 13.53 22.87
CA TYR A 696 -26.99 13.87 22.53
C TYR A 696 -27.95 13.60 23.68
N ARG A 697 -27.78 12.49 24.43
CA ARG A 697 -28.59 12.22 25.64
C ARG A 697 -28.40 13.29 26.71
N ALA A 698 -27.19 13.83 26.84
CA ALA A 698 -26.84 14.82 27.87
C ALA A 698 -27.04 16.29 27.46
N GLY A 699 -27.24 16.57 26.17
CA GLY A 699 -27.29 17.95 25.65
C GLY A 699 -25.98 18.73 25.85
N LYS A 700 -24.83 18.06 25.75
CA LYS A 700 -23.51 18.66 26.01
C LYS A 700 -22.87 19.15 24.71
N GLY A 701 -22.83 20.47 24.50
CA GLY A 701 -22.27 21.08 23.27
C GLY A 701 -23.19 21.04 22.05
N VAL A 702 -24.20 20.17 22.06
CA VAL A 702 -25.32 20.12 21.11
C VAL A 702 -26.65 20.15 21.85
N PRO A 703 -27.76 20.55 21.21
CA PRO A 703 -29.10 20.37 21.77
C PRO A 703 -29.34 18.92 22.21
N GLN A 704 -30.10 18.74 23.30
CA GLN A 704 -30.47 17.40 23.76
C GLN A 704 -31.41 16.74 22.75
N ASP A 705 -31.06 15.52 22.34
CA ASP A 705 -31.85 14.72 21.41
C ASP A 705 -31.85 13.26 21.90
N LEU A 706 -32.94 12.86 22.53
CA LEU A 706 -33.06 11.52 23.12
C LEU A 706 -33.37 10.45 22.07
N GLU A 707 -33.99 10.81 20.94
CA GLU A 707 -34.31 9.89 19.85
C GLU A 707 -33.04 9.53 19.08
N LYS A 708 -32.27 10.53 18.67
CA LYS A 708 -30.95 10.34 18.04
C LYS A 708 -29.96 9.64 18.96
N ALA A 709 -30.00 9.93 20.27
CA ALA A 709 -29.20 9.19 21.23
C ALA A 709 -29.55 7.69 21.26
N LEU A 710 -30.85 7.35 21.31
CA LEU A 710 -31.31 5.96 21.27
C LEU A 710 -30.92 5.26 19.97
N GLU A 711 -31.07 5.93 18.83
CA GLU A 711 -30.66 5.42 17.52
C GLU A 711 -29.17 5.08 17.48
N LEU A 712 -28.32 6.00 17.91
CA LEU A 712 -26.86 5.81 17.97
C LEU A 712 -26.47 4.69 18.94
N PHE A 713 -27.12 4.59 20.11
CA PHE A 713 -26.87 3.48 21.02
C PHE A 713 -27.31 2.14 20.44
N LYS A 714 -28.46 2.07 19.74
CA LYS A 714 -28.92 0.84 19.08
C LYS A 714 -27.93 0.41 18.00
N LYS A 715 -27.53 1.30 17.09
CA LYS A 715 -26.50 1.03 16.07
C LYS A 715 -25.18 0.55 16.67
N ALA A 716 -24.71 1.17 17.76
CA ALA A 716 -23.53 0.71 18.48
C ALA A 716 -23.73 -0.69 19.08
N ALA A 717 -24.88 -0.94 19.71
CA ALA A 717 -25.21 -2.25 20.28
C ALA A 717 -25.33 -3.34 19.20
N ASP A 718 -25.92 -3.05 18.05
CA ASP A 718 -26.01 -3.99 16.92
C ASP A 718 -24.61 -4.31 16.37
N GLY A 719 -23.73 -3.30 16.29
CA GLY A 719 -22.30 -3.45 16.00
C GLY A 719 -21.45 -4.05 17.13
N GLY A 720 -22.05 -4.61 18.18
CA GLY A 720 -21.34 -5.35 19.24
C GLY A 720 -20.77 -4.51 20.40
N GLN A 721 -21.02 -3.20 20.47
CA GLN A 721 -20.44 -2.34 21.51
C GLN A 721 -20.91 -2.78 22.93
N PRO A 722 -20.01 -2.90 23.92
CA PRO A 722 -20.34 -3.46 25.24
C PRO A 722 -21.13 -2.53 26.17
N TYR A 723 -20.99 -1.21 26.05
CA TYR A 723 -21.57 -0.20 26.96
C TYR A 723 -22.89 0.41 26.46
N ALA A 724 -23.14 0.37 25.14
CA ALA A 724 -24.35 0.90 24.54
C ALA A 724 -25.64 0.22 25.03
N PRO A 725 -25.71 -1.12 25.19
CA PRO A 725 -26.85 -1.80 25.81
C PRO A 725 -27.23 -1.21 27.19
N ARG A 726 -26.24 -0.89 28.03
CA ARG A 726 -26.48 -0.20 29.30
C ARG A 726 -27.22 1.11 29.14
N ASN A 727 -26.78 1.92 28.17
CA ASN A 727 -27.32 3.24 27.95
C ASN A 727 -28.77 3.16 27.48
N ILE A 728 -29.11 2.18 26.64
CA ILE A 728 -30.49 1.87 26.22
C ILE A 728 -31.32 1.39 27.41
N GLY A 729 -30.83 0.41 28.18
CA GLY A 729 -31.55 -0.15 29.32
C GLY A 729 -31.87 0.89 30.40
N LEU A 730 -30.94 1.82 30.66
CA LEU A 730 -31.20 2.95 31.56
C LEU A 730 -32.23 3.95 31.01
N MET A 731 -32.30 4.16 29.70
CA MET A 731 -33.32 5.01 29.08
C MET A 731 -34.72 4.39 29.21
N TYR A 732 -34.88 3.09 28.94
CA TYR A 732 -36.13 2.36 29.16
C TYR A 732 -36.53 2.32 30.65
N ARG A 733 -35.57 2.13 31.57
CA ARG A 733 -35.86 2.13 33.01
C ARG A 733 -36.34 3.50 33.52
N ALA A 734 -35.82 4.58 32.94
CA ALA A 734 -36.10 5.96 33.35
C ALA A 734 -37.22 6.65 32.53
N GLY A 735 -37.72 6.03 31.45
CA GLY A 735 -38.65 6.66 30.51
C GLY A 735 -38.04 7.84 29.74
N GLN A 736 -36.73 7.81 29.45
CA GLN A 736 -36.01 8.91 28.80
C GLN A 736 -36.02 8.74 27.28
N GLY A 737 -36.87 9.49 26.57
CA GLY A 737 -37.01 9.43 25.11
C GLY A 737 -37.74 8.18 24.61
N VAL A 738 -38.17 7.31 25.51
CA VAL A 738 -38.96 6.10 25.27
C VAL A 738 -39.97 5.94 26.41
N PRO A 739 -41.11 5.26 26.19
CA PRO A 739 -41.97 4.82 27.29
C PRO A 739 -41.18 3.99 28.30
N LYS A 740 -41.52 4.08 29.58
CA LYS A 740 -40.89 3.26 30.62
C LYS A 740 -41.24 1.79 30.39
N ASP A 741 -40.21 0.93 30.28
CA ASP A 741 -40.36 -0.51 30.11
C ASP A 741 -39.26 -1.23 30.89
N GLU A 742 -39.65 -1.95 31.95
CA GLU A 742 -38.71 -2.68 32.80
C GLU A 742 -38.23 -3.99 32.17
N ALA A 743 -39.05 -4.67 31.36
CA ALA A 743 -38.65 -5.90 30.67
C ALA A 743 -37.62 -5.61 29.58
N ALA A 744 -37.83 -4.55 28.79
CA ALA A 744 -36.83 -4.06 27.84
C ALA A 744 -35.55 -3.61 28.56
N ALA A 745 -35.67 -2.87 29.67
CA ALA A 745 -34.51 -2.45 30.45
C ALA A 745 -33.67 -3.62 30.96
N LEU A 746 -34.31 -4.67 31.49
CA LEU A 746 -33.64 -5.90 31.92
C LEU A 746 -32.90 -6.56 30.75
N SER A 747 -33.56 -6.81 29.61
CA SER A 747 -32.95 -7.47 28.45
C SER A 747 -31.70 -6.73 27.92
N TRP A 748 -31.75 -5.39 27.83
CA TRP A 748 -30.60 -4.59 27.42
C TRP A 748 -29.45 -4.61 28.45
N LEU A 749 -29.76 -4.64 29.75
CA LEU A 749 -28.74 -4.76 30.80
C LEU A 749 -28.13 -6.18 30.85
N GLU A 750 -28.91 -7.22 30.55
CA GLU A 750 -28.40 -8.58 30.42
C GLU A 750 -27.43 -8.69 29.24
N MET A 751 -27.79 -8.16 28.06
CA MET A 751 -26.89 -8.11 26.90
C MET A 751 -25.59 -7.36 27.20
N GLY A 752 -25.65 -6.21 27.90
CA GLY A 752 -24.45 -5.47 28.31
C GLY A 752 -23.56 -6.25 29.28
N ALA A 753 -24.16 -6.93 30.25
CA ALA A 753 -23.46 -7.80 31.20
C ALA A 753 -22.80 -8.99 30.50
N GLU A 754 -23.49 -9.63 29.54
CA GLU A 754 -22.95 -10.72 28.73
C GLU A 754 -21.78 -10.26 27.86
N ARG A 755 -21.79 -9.02 27.37
CA ARG A 755 -20.66 -8.41 26.65
C ARG A 755 -19.54 -7.86 27.54
N GLY A 756 -19.67 -8.00 28.86
CA GLY A 756 -18.63 -7.66 29.83
C GLY A 756 -18.68 -6.26 30.43
N ASP A 757 -19.79 -5.51 30.29
CA ASP A 757 -19.96 -4.26 31.01
C ASP A 757 -20.28 -4.50 32.49
N TYR A 758 -19.30 -4.16 33.34
CA TYR A 758 -19.43 -4.09 34.79
C TYR A 758 -20.73 -3.40 35.25
N TRP A 759 -21.04 -2.26 34.64
CA TRP A 759 -22.12 -1.41 35.12
C TRP A 759 -23.49 -1.96 34.72
N SER A 760 -23.61 -2.63 33.57
CA SER A 760 -24.79 -3.39 33.17
C SER A 760 -25.08 -4.52 34.14
N ALA A 761 -24.07 -5.33 34.46
CA ALA A 761 -24.20 -6.41 35.45
C ALA A 761 -24.59 -5.88 36.83
N LEU A 762 -23.98 -4.78 37.27
CA LEU A 762 -24.30 -4.14 38.56
C LEU A 762 -25.75 -3.62 38.61
N GLU A 763 -26.21 -2.92 37.56
CA GLU A 763 -27.58 -2.39 37.53
C GLU A 763 -28.64 -3.50 37.37
N ARG A 764 -28.35 -4.55 36.60
CA ARG A 764 -29.18 -5.77 36.50
C ARG A 764 -29.35 -6.47 37.84
N ALA A 765 -28.27 -6.56 38.63
CA ALA A 765 -28.28 -7.15 39.97
C ALA A 765 -29.05 -6.29 40.99
N LYS A 766 -28.92 -4.95 40.90
CA LYS A 766 -29.69 -4.02 41.74
C LYS A 766 -31.19 -4.09 41.46
N MET A 767 -31.61 -4.21 40.19
CA MET A 767 -33.02 -4.42 39.84
C MET A 767 -33.52 -5.73 40.45
N ALA A 768 -32.84 -6.85 40.21
CA ALA A 768 -33.21 -8.13 40.83
C ALA A 768 -33.31 -8.08 42.37
N LYS A 769 -32.47 -7.28 43.05
CA LYS A 769 -32.54 -7.09 44.52
C LYS A 769 -33.68 -6.15 44.96
N GLY A 770 -34.16 -5.26 44.09
CA GLY A 770 -35.22 -4.28 44.36
C GLY A 770 -36.62 -4.72 43.95
N ASP A 771 -36.73 -5.53 42.88
CA ASP A 771 -38.01 -5.97 42.29
C ASP A 771 -38.73 -6.99 43.18
N GLY A 772 -38.02 -7.67 44.10
CA GLY A 772 -38.60 -8.57 45.09
C GLY A 772 -37.58 -9.10 46.09
N SER A 773 -38.03 -9.38 47.32
CA SER A 773 -37.25 -10.12 48.33
C SER A 773 -37.49 -11.63 48.29
N ASP A 774 -38.03 -12.15 47.19
CA ASP A 774 -38.26 -13.58 47.00
C ASP A 774 -36.96 -14.33 46.71
N ALA A 775 -37.03 -15.66 46.81
CA ALA A 775 -35.84 -16.51 46.75
C ALA A 775 -35.15 -16.51 45.38
N ASP A 776 -35.87 -16.32 44.28
CA ASP A 776 -35.32 -16.45 42.94
C ASP A 776 -34.78 -15.10 42.43
N SER A 777 -35.45 -13.99 42.73
CA SER A 777 -34.92 -12.63 42.55
C SER A 777 -33.58 -12.43 43.27
N LEU A 778 -33.43 -12.96 44.49
CA LEU A 778 -32.17 -12.94 45.24
C LEU A 778 -31.08 -13.85 44.62
N VAL A 779 -31.43 -14.94 43.94
CA VAL A 779 -30.48 -15.78 43.19
C VAL A 779 -29.98 -15.04 41.96
N THR A 780 -30.87 -14.38 41.22
CA THR A 780 -30.51 -13.54 40.08
C THR A 780 -29.63 -12.36 40.51
N ALA A 781 -29.93 -11.72 41.64
CA ALA A 781 -29.06 -10.71 42.22
C ALA A 781 -27.66 -11.26 42.54
N ALA A 782 -27.57 -12.45 43.18
CA ALA A 782 -26.28 -13.08 43.48
C ALA A 782 -25.48 -13.43 42.21
N HIS A 783 -26.15 -13.92 41.16
CA HIS A 783 -25.55 -14.21 39.86
C HIS A 783 -24.93 -12.94 39.25
N TYR A 784 -25.71 -11.88 39.08
CA TYR A 784 -25.25 -10.66 38.42
C TYR A 784 -24.28 -9.80 39.26
N PHE A 785 -24.37 -9.79 40.59
CA PHE A 785 -23.33 -9.14 41.40
C PHE A 785 -21.99 -9.90 41.31
N ALA A 786 -22.00 -11.23 41.27
CA ALA A 786 -20.76 -12.00 41.07
C ALA A 786 -20.17 -11.81 39.67
N LEU A 787 -21.03 -11.74 38.63
CA LEU A 787 -20.60 -11.38 37.28
C LEU A 787 -20.02 -9.96 37.24
N ALA A 788 -20.66 -8.97 37.85
CA ALA A 788 -20.12 -7.62 37.98
C ALA A 788 -18.74 -7.66 38.68
N SER A 789 -18.61 -8.34 39.82
CA SER A 789 -17.32 -8.49 40.51
C SER A 789 -16.25 -9.20 39.66
N ALA A 790 -16.62 -10.16 38.80
CA ALA A 790 -15.71 -10.82 37.86
C ALA A 790 -15.24 -9.88 36.73
N LEU A 791 -16.10 -8.96 36.30
CA LEU A 791 -15.86 -7.96 35.26
C LEU A 791 -15.16 -6.68 35.76
N ASN A 792 -15.01 -6.51 37.08
CA ASN A 792 -14.47 -5.29 37.66
C ASN A 792 -12.96 -5.14 37.40
N ARG A 793 -12.59 -4.43 36.32
CA ARG A 793 -11.19 -4.23 35.90
C ARG A 793 -10.41 -3.38 36.93
N PRO A 794 -9.22 -3.80 37.41
CA PRO A 794 -8.42 -3.00 38.33
C PRO A 794 -8.07 -1.61 37.77
N GLY A 795 -8.20 -0.57 38.60
CA GLY A 795 -7.86 0.82 38.24
C GLY A 795 -8.86 1.54 37.32
N THR A 796 -9.66 0.82 36.53
CA THR A 796 -10.61 1.39 35.55
C THR A 796 -12.07 1.02 35.77
N GLY A 797 -12.35 -0.03 36.56
CA GLY A 797 -13.70 -0.38 37.03
C GLY A 797 -14.14 0.42 38.25
N ASP A 798 -15.07 -0.11 39.05
CA ASP A 798 -15.55 0.56 40.27
C ASP A 798 -14.54 0.46 41.43
N PRO A 799 -13.88 1.57 41.83
CA PRO A 799 -12.96 1.56 42.96
C PRO A 799 -13.68 1.36 44.30
N LYS A 800 -14.99 1.63 44.37
CA LYS A 800 -15.78 1.43 45.59
C LYS A 800 -16.16 -0.04 45.81
N LYS A 801 -15.96 -0.91 44.81
CA LYS A 801 -16.30 -2.34 44.84
C LYS A 801 -17.73 -2.59 45.33
N GLN A 802 -18.70 -1.88 44.75
CA GLN A 802 -20.11 -1.97 45.12
C GLN A 802 -20.63 -3.40 44.98
N SER A 803 -20.34 -4.06 43.85
CA SER A 803 -20.73 -5.45 43.61
C SER A 803 -20.24 -6.43 44.68
N ASP A 804 -19.00 -6.30 45.16
CA ASP A 804 -18.45 -7.16 46.22
C ASP A 804 -19.21 -7.00 47.54
N LYS A 805 -19.55 -5.75 47.90
CA LYS A 805 -20.29 -5.41 49.12
C LYS A 805 -21.74 -5.89 49.06
N GLU A 806 -22.41 -5.63 47.94
CA GLU A 806 -23.78 -6.07 47.70
C GLU A 806 -23.87 -7.61 47.67
N LEU A 807 -22.95 -8.30 46.99
CA LEU A 807 -22.87 -9.76 47.00
C LEU A 807 -22.68 -10.31 48.41
N ALA A 808 -21.80 -9.70 49.21
CA ALA A 808 -21.59 -10.12 50.60
C ALA A 808 -22.84 -9.97 51.47
N SER A 809 -23.75 -9.03 51.16
CA SER A 809 -25.02 -8.83 51.88
C SER A 809 -26.10 -9.88 51.57
N LEU A 810 -25.94 -10.68 50.51
CA LEU A 810 -26.98 -11.62 50.06
C LEU A 810 -26.99 -12.95 50.85
N PRO A 811 -28.17 -13.56 51.05
CA PRO A 811 -28.30 -14.82 51.77
C PRO A 811 -27.47 -15.97 51.16
N GLU A 812 -26.87 -16.79 52.03
CA GLU A 812 -26.12 -17.99 51.65
C GLU A 812 -26.88 -18.94 50.69
N PRO A 813 -28.20 -19.23 50.87
CA PRO A 813 -28.92 -20.10 49.94
C PRO A 813 -28.97 -19.57 48.51
N ALA A 814 -29.14 -18.25 48.33
CA ALA A 814 -29.18 -17.62 47.01
C ALA A 814 -27.82 -17.70 46.31
N LYS A 815 -26.73 -17.43 47.05
CA LYS A 815 -25.36 -17.54 46.54
C LYS A 815 -24.97 -18.98 46.19
N LYS A 816 -25.48 -19.98 46.91
CA LYS A 816 -25.25 -21.41 46.60
C LYS A 816 -25.94 -21.84 45.30
N LYS A 817 -27.24 -21.53 45.14
CA LYS A 817 -27.97 -21.74 43.89
C LYS A 817 -27.30 -21.04 42.69
N ALA A 818 -26.84 -19.79 42.85
CA ALA A 818 -26.10 -19.08 41.81
C ALA A 818 -24.76 -19.76 41.46
N ALA A 819 -24.05 -20.32 42.45
CA ALA A 819 -22.82 -21.09 42.23
C ALA A 819 -23.09 -22.41 41.50
N GLU A 820 -24.19 -23.09 41.81
CA GLU A 820 -24.65 -24.29 41.11
C GLU A 820 -24.95 -23.99 39.64
N ALA A 821 -25.66 -22.89 39.35
CA ALA A 821 -25.94 -22.45 37.98
C ALA A 821 -24.67 -22.20 37.16
N PHE A 822 -23.72 -21.39 37.65
CA PHE A 822 -22.44 -21.19 36.95
C PHE A 822 -21.63 -22.49 36.81
N SER A 823 -21.68 -23.38 37.81
CA SER A 823 -20.95 -24.65 37.76
C SER A 823 -21.50 -25.61 36.71
N ALA A 824 -22.81 -25.58 36.44
CA ALA A 824 -23.44 -26.42 35.42
C ALA A 824 -23.00 -26.10 33.98
N GLU A 825 -22.49 -24.88 33.73
CA GLU A 825 -21.95 -24.46 32.44
C GLU A 825 -20.48 -24.88 32.22
N LEU A 826 -19.80 -25.36 33.27
CA LEU A 826 -18.38 -25.70 33.27
C LEU A 826 -18.17 -27.21 33.34
N THR A 827 -17.20 -27.71 32.58
CA THR A 827 -16.77 -29.11 32.64
C THR A 827 -16.04 -29.40 33.95
N ALA A 828 -15.97 -30.68 34.33
CA ALA A 828 -15.21 -31.11 35.51
C ALA A 828 -13.73 -30.70 35.46
N GLN A 829 -13.13 -30.55 34.27
CA GLN A 829 -11.76 -30.09 34.10
C GLN A 829 -11.62 -28.57 34.31
N GLU A 830 -12.54 -27.77 33.74
CA GLU A 830 -12.59 -26.31 33.96
C GLU A 830 -12.79 -25.99 35.45
N LEU A 831 -13.73 -26.68 36.12
CA LEU A 831 -13.98 -26.53 37.57
C LEU A 831 -12.75 -26.90 38.42
N LYS A 832 -12.00 -27.93 38.03
CA LYS A 832 -10.77 -28.37 38.74
C LYS A 832 -9.60 -27.39 38.56
N ALA A 833 -9.60 -26.60 37.48
CA ALA A 833 -8.58 -25.59 37.21
C ALA A 833 -8.76 -24.28 38.01
N LEU A 834 -9.93 -24.06 38.62
CA LEU A 834 -10.21 -22.84 39.38
C LEU A 834 -9.35 -22.75 40.67
N PRO A 835 -8.89 -21.54 41.05
CA PRO A 835 -8.22 -21.32 42.34
C PRO A 835 -9.08 -21.79 43.52
N LYS A 836 -8.45 -22.51 44.46
CA LYS A 836 -9.13 -22.98 45.67
C LYS A 836 -9.31 -21.81 46.65
N THR A 837 -10.55 -21.57 47.09
CA THR A 837 -10.89 -20.61 48.14
C THR A 837 -11.89 -21.20 49.13
N LYS A 838 -11.90 -20.67 50.36
CA LYS A 838 -12.90 -20.94 51.41
C LYS A 838 -14.06 -19.93 51.41
N SER A 839 -13.93 -18.81 50.71
CA SER A 839 -14.96 -17.77 50.62
C SER A 839 -15.97 -18.13 49.54
N LEU A 840 -17.27 -18.22 49.88
CA LEU A 840 -18.31 -18.48 48.89
C LEU A 840 -18.41 -17.33 47.88
N ASN A 841 -18.22 -16.09 48.31
CA ASN A 841 -18.28 -14.92 47.44
C ASN A 841 -17.13 -14.97 46.40
N GLU A 842 -15.90 -15.28 46.84
CA GLU A 842 -14.77 -15.45 45.91
C GLU A 842 -14.97 -16.64 44.97
N LYS A 843 -15.47 -17.78 45.48
CA LYS A 843 -15.79 -18.95 44.66
C LYS A 843 -16.80 -18.59 43.57
N LEU A 844 -17.85 -17.85 43.92
CA LEU A 844 -18.89 -17.42 42.99
C LEU A 844 -18.34 -16.45 41.94
N THR A 845 -17.49 -15.49 42.33
CA THR A 845 -16.79 -14.59 41.39
C THR A 845 -15.85 -15.34 40.45
N LEU A 846 -15.11 -16.34 40.94
CA LEU A 846 -14.23 -17.19 40.10
C LEU A 846 -15.04 -18.04 39.10
N LEU A 847 -16.17 -18.60 39.53
CA LEU A 847 -17.09 -19.32 38.67
C LEU A 847 -17.67 -18.40 37.59
N ALA A 848 -18.22 -17.25 37.98
CA ALA A 848 -18.77 -16.26 37.06
C ALA A 848 -17.74 -15.81 36.01
N LYS A 849 -16.49 -15.55 36.43
CA LYS A 849 -15.38 -15.20 35.52
C LYS A 849 -15.07 -16.32 34.52
N ALA A 850 -15.05 -17.57 34.96
CA ALA A 850 -14.74 -18.71 34.10
C ALA A 850 -15.87 -19.01 33.10
N THR A 851 -17.13 -19.01 33.56
CA THR A 851 -18.31 -19.17 32.70
C THR A 851 -18.39 -18.05 31.67
N TRP A 852 -18.15 -16.81 32.08
CA TRP A 852 -18.16 -15.68 31.15
C TRP A 852 -17.00 -15.73 30.14
N ALA A 853 -15.78 -16.11 30.54
CA ALA A 853 -14.64 -16.29 29.63
C ALA A 853 -14.74 -17.54 28.72
N LYS A 854 -15.69 -18.44 29.01
CA LYS A 854 -16.08 -19.55 28.13
C LYS A 854 -17.06 -19.08 27.07
N ARG A 855 -18.12 -18.36 27.47
CA ARG A 855 -19.12 -17.76 26.55
C ARG A 855 -18.52 -16.68 25.64
N ASN A 856 -17.62 -15.86 26.18
CA ASN A 856 -16.97 -14.73 25.50
C ASN A 856 -15.48 -15.01 25.33
N PRO A 857 -15.08 -15.83 24.35
CA PRO A 857 -13.72 -16.34 24.24
C PRO A 857 -12.66 -15.29 23.87
N ARG A 858 -13.08 -14.08 23.50
CA ARG A 858 -12.26 -13.01 22.92
C ARG A 858 -12.48 -11.64 23.57
N TYR A 859 -12.92 -11.61 24.82
CA TYR A 859 -13.18 -10.35 25.53
C TYR A 859 -11.93 -9.51 25.81
N ASP A 860 -10.76 -10.14 25.78
CA ASP A 860 -9.43 -9.57 25.92
C ASP A 860 -9.04 -8.66 24.74
N LEU A 861 -9.82 -8.70 23.66
CA LEU A 861 -9.68 -7.88 22.46
C LEU A 861 -10.56 -6.60 22.51
N PHE A 862 -11.21 -6.32 23.66
CA PHE A 862 -12.11 -5.16 23.90
C PHE A 862 -11.72 -4.32 25.14
#